data_AF-A0A951ABR0-F1
#
_entry.id   AF-A0A951ABR0-F1
#
_cell.length_a   1.000
_cell.length_b   1.000
_cell.length_c   1.000
_cell.angle_alpha   90.00
_cell.angle_beta   90.00
_cell.angle_gamma   90.00
#
_symmetry.space_group_name_H-M   'P 1'
#
loop_
_entity.id
_entity.type
_entity.pdbx_description
1 polymer ?
#
loop_
_entity_poly.entity_id
_entity_poly.type
_entity_poly.pdbx_seq_one_letter_code
_entity_poly.pdbx_strand_id
1 'polypeptide(L)'
;MPRRDAKPTLAAAEIGEHLSRTVANTIELQKAERVRDAESLAEGRSGAAGQASLRRFITVLYEHVPPGDVAARSPDDLCGAALALWQFAAHREPGRAKVRIYNPEPERDGWSSPHTIVEIVNDDMPFLVDSVTAAINNGGREVRLVVHPILTVARDEEGLLLGLDPPAAGLRESWMQIEITREPHAAELAALGGKIEAVLADVRNAVSDWQPMRRELQAIAAKLSAAPPPLPRREIAEGLDFLRWLDDDNYTYLGFREYRFDETGEVAAPLGILRDPGYPVFEGVRNFSALPADVQDFLRRRELLVIAKTNRRATVHRNVLMDAVGIRSFAPNGEAIGIRLFAGLFTSVAYSRSPRSIPLLRLKVRRTIARSGLPPDSHDGKALQHILETYPRDELFQIREDELYDTAIGILNLQERQRIALFVRRDPLERFVSCLVYVPRDRYDTQLRLSFGSLLEKAFAGELVDFYAHIDEAALARVEFLIATTRGAVPLVDVAQLEQQLAAAGRSWTDRVEAVADEAFGEVEGRARLRRLKTFPVAYQARTNPAQAIADLDRIEAALAGSPLEVSLHPREGEDTPGLRLYRPGQPIVLSDVLPILENLGLRIVAEEPFRIESADNSAVWVHEFTLSPGAVPVAVSAGLRRRFEEALLAIWTGAIENDGLNRLVLAAGLTARQTTVLRLYCKVLRQAGSTFSQTYMEEVLARHAPVARRLIELFEHRFDPARAGSPSLAAIGEVQAIDHAL
;
A
#
# COMPACT_ATOMS: atom_id res chain seq x y z
N MET A 1 32.72 22.76 23.26
CA MET A 1 32.41 21.33 23.48
C MET A 1 33.16 20.51 22.44
N PRO A 2 34.04 19.58 22.83
CA PRO A 2 34.81 18.77 21.89
C PRO A 2 33.97 17.61 21.35
N ARG A 3 34.16 17.32 20.05
CA ARG A 3 33.56 16.20 19.31
C ARG A 3 34.10 14.87 19.87
N ARG A 4 33.19 13.95 20.21
CA ARG A 4 33.51 12.54 20.47
C ARG A 4 33.35 11.77 19.16
N ASP A 5 34.47 11.50 18.49
CA ASP A 5 34.56 10.47 17.45
C ASP A 5 34.55 9.10 18.13
N ALA A 6 33.43 8.38 18.05
CA ALA A 6 33.36 6.98 18.43
C ALA A 6 33.73 6.13 17.21
N LYS A 7 35.00 5.70 17.12
CA LYS A 7 35.36 4.56 16.28
C LYS A 7 34.78 3.29 16.91
N PRO A 8 34.00 2.46 16.19
CA PRO A 8 33.68 1.12 16.69
C PRO A 8 35.00 0.33 16.77
N THR A 9 35.35 -0.09 17.97
CA THR A 9 36.54 -0.89 18.26
C THR A 9 36.45 -2.23 17.54
N LEU A 10 37.50 -2.63 16.80
CA LEU A 10 37.67 -3.94 16.14
C LEU A 10 37.22 -5.12 17.03
N ALA A 11 37.47 -5.04 18.34
CA ALA A 11 37.09 -6.06 19.32
C ALA A 11 35.56 -6.31 19.43
N ALA A 12 34.72 -5.29 19.22
CA ALA A 12 33.26 -5.47 19.27
C ALA A 12 32.72 -6.15 18.00
N ALA A 13 33.37 -5.90 16.86
CA ALA A 13 33.08 -6.60 15.61
C ALA A 13 33.53 -8.06 15.68
N GLU A 14 34.72 -8.34 16.21
CA GLU A 14 35.23 -9.71 16.41
C GLU A 14 34.40 -10.53 17.40
N ILE A 15 33.91 -9.91 18.50
CA ILE A 15 33.01 -10.57 19.45
C ILE A 15 31.63 -10.84 18.83
N GLY A 16 31.09 -9.89 18.06
CA GLY A 16 29.82 -10.08 17.34
C GLY A 16 29.90 -11.15 16.25
N GLU A 17 31.04 -11.25 15.57
CA GLU A 17 31.32 -12.26 14.55
C GLU A 17 31.51 -13.65 15.17
N HIS A 18 32.22 -13.74 16.32
CA HIS A 18 32.36 -14.99 17.07
C HIS A 18 31.02 -15.47 17.67
N LEU A 19 30.21 -14.57 18.24
CA LEU A 19 28.88 -14.92 18.76
C LEU A 19 27.95 -15.37 17.64
N SER A 20 27.94 -14.67 16.51
CA SER A 20 27.16 -15.06 15.32
C SER A 20 27.58 -16.42 14.79
N ARG A 21 28.89 -16.70 14.74
CA ARG A 21 29.43 -18.00 14.30
C ARG A 21 29.10 -19.14 15.27
N THR A 22 29.12 -18.90 16.58
CA THR A 22 28.71 -19.88 17.59
C THR A 22 27.21 -20.19 17.55
N VAL A 23 26.38 -19.16 17.36
CA VAL A 23 24.92 -19.32 17.23
C VAL A 23 24.57 -20.06 15.93
N ALA A 24 25.19 -19.68 14.81
CA ALA A 24 25.04 -20.38 13.53
C ALA A 24 25.44 -21.86 13.63
N ASN A 25 26.56 -22.17 14.30
CA ASN A 25 26.97 -23.56 14.52
C ASN A 25 26.00 -24.35 15.41
N THR A 26 25.41 -23.71 16.42
CA THR A 26 24.45 -24.38 17.33
C THR A 26 23.15 -24.75 16.61
N ILE A 27 22.59 -23.84 15.80
CA ILE A 27 21.31 -24.08 15.13
C ILE A 27 21.42 -25.10 13.99
N GLU A 28 22.57 -25.16 13.31
CA GLU A 28 22.88 -26.21 12.32
C GLU A 28 22.98 -27.60 12.97
N LEU A 29 23.56 -27.69 14.17
CA LEU A 29 23.60 -28.95 14.93
C LEU A 29 22.19 -29.41 15.34
N GLN A 30 21.35 -28.46 15.78
CA GLN A 30 19.94 -28.75 16.11
C GLN A 30 19.16 -29.23 14.88
N LYS A 31 19.33 -28.59 13.72
CA LYS A 31 18.77 -29.07 12.44
C LYS A 31 19.20 -30.51 12.17
N ALA A 32 20.50 -30.80 12.24
CA ALA A 32 21.02 -32.14 11.96
C ALA A 32 20.48 -33.20 12.94
N GLU A 33 20.32 -32.85 14.22
CA GLU A 33 19.68 -33.70 15.23
C GLU A 33 18.20 -33.96 14.88
N ARG A 34 17.42 -32.91 14.62
CA ARG A 34 16.00 -33.02 14.24
C ARG A 34 15.79 -33.88 12.99
N VAL A 35 16.63 -33.73 11.98
CA VAL A 35 16.58 -34.54 10.76
C VAL A 35 16.90 -36.02 11.06
N ARG A 36 17.93 -36.31 11.87
CA ARG A 36 18.26 -37.69 12.27
C ARG A 36 17.15 -38.35 13.10
N ASP A 37 16.51 -37.59 13.98
CA ASP A 37 15.38 -38.08 14.76
C ASP A 37 14.18 -38.40 13.84
N ALA A 38 13.90 -37.53 12.85
CA ALA A 38 12.87 -37.75 11.85
C ALA A 38 13.16 -38.98 10.97
N GLU A 39 14.42 -39.18 10.56
CA GLU A 39 14.88 -40.40 9.86
C GLU A 39 14.60 -41.66 10.70
N SER A 40 14.96 -41.64 11.98
CA SER A 40 14.76 -42.77 12.90
C SER A 40 13.27 -43.11 13.10
N LEU A 41 12.42 -42.08 13.19
CA LEU A 41 10.97 -42.25 13.26
C LEU A 41 10.38 -42.85 11.98
N ALA A 42 10.93 -42.48 10.82
CA ALA A 42 10.47 -42.98 9.52
C ALA A 42 10.80 -44.47 9.33
N GLU A 43 11.98 -44.92 9.78
CA GLU A 43 12.40 -46.33 9.75
C GLU A 43 11.43 -47.24 10.52
N GLY A 44 10.91 -46.77 11.66
CA GLY A 44 9.92 -47.50 12.46
C GLY A 44 8.52 -47.56 11.85
N ARG A 45 8.21 -46.72 10.86
CA ARG A 45 6.88 -46.60 10.21
C ARG A 45 6.82 -47.21 8.80
N SER A 46 7.94 -47.65 8.20
CA SER A 46 7.98 -48.21 6.84
C SER A 46 8.42 -49.69 6.78
N GLY A 47 7.99 -50.43 5.74
CA GLY A 47 8.46 -51.79 5.47
C GLY A 47 9.94 -51.85 5.02
N ALA A 48 10.60 -53.00 5.26
CA ALA A 48 12.06 -53.18 5.08
C ALA A 48 12.60 -52.86 3.66
N ALA A 49 11.78 -53.00 2.62
CA ALA A 49 12.19 -52.83 1.22
C ALA A 49 12.33 -51.35 0.75
N GLY A 50 12.02 -50.35 1.59
CA GLY A 50 12.07 -48.92 1.22
C GLY A 50 12.77 -47.99 2.20
N GLN A 51 13.30 -48.52 3.32
CA GLN A 51 13.86 -47.72 4.42
C GLN A 51 15.06 -46.86 4.00
N ALA A 52 15.98 -47.42 3.21
CA ALA A 52 17.18 -46.70 2.77
C ALA A 52 16.84 -45.50 1.85
N SER A 53 15.91 -45.68 0.90
CA SER A 53 15.47 -44.62 -0.01
C SER A 53 14.70 -43.52 0.73
N LEU A 54 13.86 -43.89 1.69
CA LEU A 54 13.11 -42.93 2.50
C LEU A 54 14.02 -42.10 3.41
N ARG A 55 15.02 -42.74 4.04
CA ARG A 55 16.03 -42.03 4.83
C ARG A 55 16.80 -41.03 3.97
N ARG A 56 17.29 -41.49 2.81
CA ARG A 56 17.96 -40.63 1.82
C ARG A 56 17.09 -39.45 1.41
N PHE A 57 15.80 -39.69 1.17
CA PHE A 57 14.84 -38.65 0.84
C PHE A 57 14.72 -37.60 1.95
N ILE A 58 14.53 -38.01 3.21
CA ILE A 58 14.41 -37.08 4.35
C ILE A 58 15.66 -36.20 4.48
N THR A 59 16.85 -36.79 4.34
CA THR A 59 18.11 -36.02 4.35
C THR A 59 18.10 -34.94 3.26
N VAL A 60 17.80 -35.31 2.02
CA VAL A 60 17.83 -34.39 0.86
C VAL A 60 16.72 -33.35 0.94
N LEU A 61 15.54 -33.73 1.45
CA LEU A 61 14.39 -32.84 1.62
C LEU A 61 14.75 -31.63 2.51
N TYR A 62 15.44 -31.87 3.63
CA TYR A 62 15.77 -30.84 4.60
C TYR A 62 17.19 -30.25 4.46
N GLU A 63 17.99 -30.71 3.50
CA GLU A 63 19.40 -30.32 3.33
C GLU A 63 19.59 -28.81 3.17
N HIS A 64 18.81 -28.18 2.29
CA HIS A 64 18.91 -26.74 1.99
C HIS A 64 17.85 -25.88 2.67
N VAL A 65 17.04 -26.46 3.56
CA VAL A 65 16.06 -25.70 4.34
C VAL A 65 16.78 -24.87 5.42
N PRO A 66 16.40 -23.60 5.65
CA PRO A 66 17.03 -22.79 6.69
C PRO A 66 16.98 -23.50 8.06
N PRO A 67 18.08 -23.51 8.83
CA PRO A 67 18.15 -24.27 10.09
C PRO A 67 17.11 -23.87 11.13
N GLY A 68 16.73 -22.60 11.19
CA GLY A 68 15.69 -22.11 12.09
C GLY A 68 14.32 -22.74 11.84
N ASP A 69 13.97 -22.96 10.57
CA ASP A 69 12.67 -23.52 10.18
C ASP A 69 12.57 -25.02 10.52
N VAL A 70 13.70 -25.75 10.43
CA VAL A 70 13.77 -27.16 10.80
C VAL A 70 13.86 -27.32 12.32
N ALA A 71 14.71 -26.53 12.99
CA ALA A 71 14.93 -26.62 14.43
C ALA A 71 13.68 -26.29 15.26
N ALA A 72 12.80 -25.42 14.74
CA ALA A 72 11.54 -25.03 15.39
C ALA A 72 10.47 -26.14 15.35
N ARG A 73 10.66 -27.20 14.56
CA ARG A 73 9.67 -28.29 14.39
C ARG A 73 9.98 -29.50 15.24
N SER A 74 8.93 -30.27 15.54
CA SER A 74 9.09 -31.58 16.14
C SER A 74 9.62 -32.59 15.11
N PRO A 75 10.44 -33.58 15.51
CA PRO A 75 10.83 -34.68 14.64
C PRO A 75 9.65 -35.45 14.05
N ASP A 76 8.55 -35.60 14.81
CA ASP A 76 7.31 -36.23 14.33
C ASP A 76 6.66 -35.48 13.18
N ASP A 77 6.56 -34.15 13.25
CA ASP A 77 6.00 -33.34 12.16
C ASP A 77 6.90 -33.37 10.93
N LEU A 78 8.23 -33.29 11.11
CA LEU A 78 9.20 -33.40 10.01
C LEU A 78 9.12 -34.77 9.32
N CYS A 79 9.00 -35.84 10.11
CA CYS A 79 8.84 -37.21 9.61
C CYS A 79 7.49 -37.37 8.88
N GLY A 80 6.40 -36.90 9.48
CA GLY A 80 5.05 -36.98 8.92
C GLY A 80 4.92 -36.22 7.60
N ALA A 81 5.46 -34.99 7.54
CA ALA A 81 5.47 -34.17 6.33
C ALA A 81 6.29 -34.82 5.20
N ALA A 82 7.45 -35.40 5.53
CA ALA A 82 8.27 -36.11 4.55
C ALA A 82 7.58 -37.40 4.06
N LEU A 83 7.00 -38.19 4.96
CA LEU A 83 6.24 -39.40 4.61
C LEU A 83 5.04 -39.08 3.70
N ALA A 84 4.32 -38.00 3.98
CA ALA A 84 3.18 -37.57 3.18
C ALA A 84 3.59 -37.23 1.74
N LEU A 85 4.68 -36.48 1.55
CA LEU A 85 5.21 -36.15 0.23
C LEU A 85 5.77 -37.39 -0.48
N TRP A 86 6.48 -38.26 0.23
CA TRP A 86 7.00 -39.53 -0.30
C TRP A 86 5.88 -40.42 -0.86
N GLN A 87 4.82 -40.61 -0.08
CA GLN A 87 3.65 -41.38 -0.50
C GLN A 87 2.93 -40.71 -1.67
N PHE A 88 2.79 -39.38 -1.63
CA PHE A 88 2.18 -38.62 -2.72
C PHE A 88 2.97 -38.79 -4.02
N ALA A 89 4.29 -38.82 -3.96
CA ALA A 89 5.17 -38.97 -5.11
C ALA A 89 5.33 -40.41 -5.62
N ALA A 90 4.78 -41.41 -4.90
CA ALA A 90 4.90 -42.82 -5.25
C ALA A 90 4.43 -43.13 -6.67
N HIS A 91 3.42 -42.43 -7.18
CA HIS A 91 2.94 -42.58 -8.56
C HIS A 91 2.74 -41.22 -9.22
N ARG A 92 3.33 -41.03 -10.40
CA ARG A 92 3.18 -39.81 -11.22
C ARG A 92 3.24 -40.16 -12.70
N GLU A 93 2.25 -39.69 -13.45
CA GLU A 93 2.25 -39.80 -14.92
C GLU A 93 3.42 -38.99 -15.53
N PRO A 94 4.21 -39.57 -16.44
CA PRO A 94 5.28 -38.86 -17.14
C PRO A 94 4.76 -37.60 -17.86
N GLY A 95 5.53 -36.50 -17.79
CA GLY A 95 5.19 -35.26 -18.47
C GLY A 95 4.04 -34.45 -17.85
N ARG A 96 3.47 -34.90 -16.72
CA ARG A 96 2.46 -34.17 -15.95
C ARG A 96 2.97 -33.82 -14.56
N ALA A 97 2.62 -32.62 -14.12
CA ALA A 97 2.85 -32.20 -12.75
C ALA A 97 1.75 -32.81 -11.86
N LYS A 98 2.12 -33.29 -10.68
CA LYS A 98 1.17 -33.77 -9.68
C LYS A 98 1.09 -32.74 -8.57
N VAL A 99 -0.10 -32.19 -8.30
CA VAL A 99 -0.31 -31.14 -7.30
C VAL A 99 -1.34 -31.62 -6.27
N ARG A 100 -1.08 -31.37 -4.98
CA ARG A 100 -2.02 -31.61 -3.89
C ARG A 100 -1.97 -30.45 -2.91
N ILE A 101 -3.13 -29.94 -2.51
CA ILE A 101 -3.24 -28.86 -1.53
C ILE A 101 -4.21 -29.27 -0.44
N TYR A 102 -3.78 -29.22 0.82
CA TYR A 102 -4.59 -29.69 1.93
C TYR A 102 -4.14 -29.11 3.28
N ASN A 103 -5.01 -29.25 4.29
CA ASN A 103 -4.69 -29.00 5.69
C ASN A 103 -4.46 -30.35 6.37
N PRO A 104 -3.23 -30.67 6.83
CA PRO A 104 -2.93 -31.96 7.44
C PRO A 104 -3.63 -32.12 8.80
N GLU A 105 -4.28 -33.26 9.00
CA GLU A 105 -4.99 -33.65 10.22
C GLU A 105 -4.36 -34.91 10.83
N PRO A 106 -4.09 -34.98 12.15
CA PRO A 106 -3.44 -36.13 12.78
C PRO A 106 -4.14 -37.47 12.49
N GLU A 107 -5.46 -37.50 12.51
CA GLU A 107 -6.26 -38.71 12.34
C GLU A 107 -6.27 -39.22 10.90
N ARG A 108 -6.16 -38.33 9.91
CA ARG A 108 -6.23 -38.66 8.48
C ARG A 108 -4.85 -38.84 7.86
N ASP A 109 -3.94 -37.92 8.17
CA ASP A 109 -2.65 -37.79 7.49
C ASP A 109 -1.47 -38.23 8.38
N GLY A 110 -1.69 -38.45 9.68
CA GLY A 110 -0.67 -38.89 10.63
C GLY A 110 0.27 -37.78 11.12
N TRP A 111 -0.04 -36.52 10.81
CA TRP A 111 0.67 -35.32 11.25
C TRP A 111 -0.22 -34.08 11.15
N SER A 112 0.24 -32.95 11.69
CA SER A 112 -0.51 -31.69 11.62
C SER A 112 0.38 -30.50 11.31
N SER A 113 -0.24 -29.45 10.79
CA SER A 113 0.40 -28.16 10.54
C SER A 113 -0.59 -27.04 10.83
N PRO A 114 -0.14 -25.91 11.41
CA PRO A 114 -0.95 -24.70 11.50
C PRO A 114 -1.16 -24.04 10.13
N HIS A 115 -0.52 -24.54 9.06
CA HIS A 115 -0.53 -23.99 7.71
C HIS A 115 -1.21 -24.93 6.72
N THR A 116 -1.60 -24.38 5.57
CA THR A 116 -2.00 -25.18 4.41
C THR A 116 -0.74 -25.63 3.67
N ILE A 117 -0.74 -26.88 3.23
CA ILE A 117 0.41 -27.51 2.58
C ILE A 117 0.09 -27.68 1.09
N VAL A 118 1.01 -27.22 0.25
CA VAL A 118 1.01 -27.41 -1.21
C VAL A 118 2.15 -28.36 -1.55
N GLU A 119 1.84 -29.53 -2.09
CA GLU A 119 2.82 -30.51 -2.53
C GLU A 119 2.81 -30.62 -4.05
N ILE A 120 4.00 -30.64 -4.64
CA ILE A 120 4.19 -30.69 -6.09
C ILE A 120 5.25 -31.72 -6.40
N VAL A 121 4.97 -32.59 -7.37
CA VAL A 121 5.94 -33.52 -7.95
C VAL A 121 5.95 -33.29 -9.45
N ASN A 122 7.08 -32.83 -9.99
CA ASN A 122 7.19 -32.46 -11.40
C ASN A 122 8.57 -32.83 -11.96
N ASP A 123 8.69 -32.90 -13.29
CA ASP A 123 10.01 -32.97 -13.94
C ASP A 123 10.83 -31.72 -13.58
N ASP A 124 12.13 -31.88 -13.34
CA ASP A 124 13.03 -30.76 -13.04
C ASP A 124 13.19 -29.84 -14.25
N MET A 125 12.88 -28.56 -14.07
CA MET A 125 13.02 -27.54 -15.11
C MET A 125 13.17 -26.14 -14.48
N PRO A 126 13.74 -25.16 -15.20
CA PRO A 126 13.81 -23.78 -14.74
C PRO A 126 12.42 -23.18 -14.45
N PHE A 127 12.39 -22.17 -13.59
CA PHE A 127 11.21 -21.36 -13.25
C PHE A 127 10.07 -22.07 -12.49
N LEU A 128 10.28 -23.24 -11.89
CA LEU A 128 9.20 -23.88 -11.15
C LEU A 128 8.87 -23.15 -9.84
N VAL A 129 9.87 -22.96 -8.98
CA VAL A 129 9.70 -22.46 -7.61
C VAL A 129 9.17 -21.03 -7.59
N ASP A 130 9.77 -20.15 -8.38
CA ASP A 130 9.41 -18.74 -8.48
C ASP A 130 8.01 -18.55 -9.10
N SER A 131 7.65 -19.30 -10.14
CA SER A 131 6.30 -19.27 -10.74
C SER A 131 5.21 -19.72 -9.76
N VAL A 132 5.44 -20.82 -9.04
CA VAL A 132 4.48 -21.33 -8.05
C VAL A 132 4.34 -20.34 -6.89
N THR A 133 5.45 -19.84 -6.36
CA THR A 133 5.47 -18.85 -5.27
C THR A 133 4.73 -17.56 -5.70
N ALA A 134 4.95 -17.10 -6.93
CA ALA A 134 4.26 -15.94 -7.48
C ALA A 134 2.75 -16.19 -7.65
N ALA A 135 2.34 -17.40 -8.05
CA ALA A 135 0.93 -17.76 -8.19
C ALA A 135 0.17 -17.77 -6.84
N ILE A 136 0.84 -18.25 -5.79
CA ILE A 136 0.34 -18.28 -4.41
C ILE A 136 0.19 -16.85 -3.86
N ASN A 137 1.25 -16.03 -3.94
CA ASN A 137 1.24 -14.65 -3.44
C ASN A 137 0.17 -13.80 -4.15
N ASN A 138 0.00 -14.00 -5.46
CA ASN A 138 -1.05 -13.33 -6.24
C ASN A 138 -2.47 -13.78 -5.86
N GLY A 139 -2.62 -14.88 -5.12
CA GLY A 139 -3.88 -15.30 -4.52
C GLY A 139 -4.14 -14.70 -3.13
N GLY A 140 -3.31 -13.75 -2.67
CA GLY A 140 -3.44 -13.13 -1.36
C GLY A 140 -2.95 -14.00 -0.20
N ARG A 141 -2.25 -15.10 -0.49
CA ARG A 141 -1.71 -16.05 0.50
C ARG A 141 -0.22 -15.82 0.67
N GLU A 142 0.25 -15.80 1.90
CA GLU A 142 1.67 -15.63 2.20
C GLU A 142 2.36 -16.99 2.14
N VAL A 143 3.49 -17.06 1.46
CA VAL A 143 4.39 -18.23 1.50
C VAL A 143 5.25 -18.16 2.75
N ARG A 144 5.13 -19.17 3.61
CA ARG A 144 5.82 -19.27 4.91
C ARG A 144 7.09 -20.09 4.83
N LEU A 145 7.07 -21.19 4.08
CA LEU A 145 8.22 -22.07 3.88
C LEU A 145 8.15 -22.69 2.49
N VAL A 146 9.31 -22.82 1.84
CA VAL A 146 9.44 -23.51 0.55
C VAL A 146 10.54 -24.55 0.69
N VAL A 147 10.17 -25.82 0.63
CA VAL A 147 11.09 -26.95 0.58
C VAL A 147 11.04 -27.53 -0.83
N HIS A 148 12.17 -27.58 -1.55
CA HIS A 148 12.15 -27.88 -2.99
C HIS A 148 13.38 -28.69 -3.50
N PRO A 149 13.68 -29.88 -2.93
CA PRO A 149 14.76 -30.70 -3.44
C PRO A 149 14.60 -31.09 -4.92
N ILE A 150 15.74 -31.27 -5.58
CA ILE A 150 15.81 -31.92 -6.88
C ILE A 150 16.34 -33.33 -6.66
N LEU A 151 15.58 -34.33 -7.10
CA LEU A 151 15.88 -35.74 -6.91
C LEU A 151 16.15 -36.42 -8.26
N THR A 152 17.06 -37.38 -8.28
CA THR A 152 17.18 -38.31 -9.41
C THR A 152 16.41 -39.58 -9.07
N VAL A 153 15.41 -39.94 -9.87
CA VAL A 153 14.49 -41.04 -9.59
C VAL A 153 14.46 -42.07 -10.71
N ALA A 154 14.12 -43.31 -10.37
CA ALA A 154 13.71 -44.32 -11.33
C ALA A 154 12.21 -44.58 -11.19
N ARG A 155 11.48 -44.57 -12.30
CA ARG A 155 10.07 -44.95 -12.38
C ARG A 155 9.87 -46.06 -13.42
N ASP A 156 8.83 -46.88 -13.26
CA ASP A 156 8.37 -47.78 -14.32
C ASP A 156 7.56 -47.02 -15.40
N GLU A 157 7.08 -47.74 -16.42
CA GLU A 157 6.32 -47.16 -17.53
C GLU A 157 4.96 -46.60 -17.08
N GLU A 158 4.40 -47.17 -16.01
CA GLU A 158 3.18 -46.72 -15.35
C GLU A 158 3.41 -45.50 -14.43
N GLY A 159 4.65 -45.11 -14.16
CA GLY A 159 4.99 -43.94 -13.34
C GLY A 159 5.11 -44.22 -11.84
N LEU A 160 5.14 -45.49 -11.42
CA LEU A 160 5.44 -45.92 -10.06
C LEU A 160 6.92 -45.70 -9.75
N LEU A 161 7.21 -45.16 -8.56
CA LEU A 161 8.57 -44.94 -8.07
C LEU A 161 9.25 -46.26 -7.70
N LEU A 162 10.36 -46.58 -8.38
CA LEU A 162 11.18 -47.76 -8.12
C LEU A 162 12.31 -47.47 -7.12
N GLY A 163 12.81 -46.23 -7.08
CA GLY A 163 13.87 -45.83 -6.15
C GLY A 163 14.46 -44.45 -6.44
N LEU A 164 15.30 -43.98 -5.51
CA LEU A 164 16.11 -42.77 -5.66
C LEU A 164 17.54 -43.12 -6.08
N ASP A 165 18.22 -42.16 -6.70
CA ASP A 165 19.63 -42.22 -7.10
C ASP A 165 19.98 -43.51 -7.85
N PRO A 166 19.26 -43.85 -8.95
CA PRO A 166 19.52 -45.08 -9.70
C PRO A 166 20.96 -45.08 -10.28
N PRO A 167 21.58 -46.27 -10.45
CA PRO A 167 22.93 -46.38 -11.02
C PRO A 167 23.05 -45.90 -12.48
N ALA A 168 21.95 -45.97 -13.24
CA ALA A 168 21.84 -45.43 -14.60
C ALA A 168 21.28 -44.00 -14.58
N ALA A 169 21.30 -43.30 -15.73
CA ALA A 169 20.73 -41.95 -15.83
C ALA A 169 19.22 -41.98 -15.50
N GLY A 170 18.86 -41.58 -14.28
CA GLY A 170 17.48 -41.44 -13.82
C GLY A 170 16.82 -40.15 -14.29
N LEU A 171 15.51 -40.04 -14.05
CA LEU A 171 14.75 -38.82 -14.31
C LEU A 171 15.03 -37.81 -13.19
N ARG A 172 15.28 -36.55 -13.55
CA ARG A 172 15.36 -35.48 -12.57
C ARG A 172 13.96 -34.96 -12.28
N GLU A 173 13.56 -34.98 -11.03
CA GLU A 173 12.28 -34.45 -10.56
C GLU A 173 12.50 -33.36 -9.52
N SER A 174 11.70 -32.30 -9.59
CA SER A 174 11.58 -31.31 -8.54
C SER A 174 10.39 -31.66 -7.66
N TRP A 175 10.67 -31.97 -6.40
CA TRP A 175 9.65 -32.28 -5.40
C TRP A 175 9.55 -31.09 -4.45
N MET A 176 8.36 -30.53 -4.31
CA MET A 176 8.15 -29.33 -3.51
C MET A 176 7.12 -29.59 -2.42
N GLN A 177 7.39 -29.02 -1.24
CA GLN A 177 6.43 -28.85 -0.17
C GLN A 177 6.47 -27.38 0.25
N ILE A 178 5.35 -26.69 0.05
CA ILE A 178 5.23 -25.26 0.30
C ILE A 178 4.17 -25.05 1.37
N GLU A 179 4.50 -24.27 2.39
CA GLU A 179 3.57 -23.88 3.43
C GLU A 179 3.06 -22.48 3.20
N ILE A 180 1.75 -22.31 3.31
CA ILE A 180 1.09 -21.05 3.04
C ILE A 180 0.12 -20.68 4.17
N THR A 181 -0.33 -19.43 4.19
CA THR A 181 -1.43 -19.00 5.08
C THR A 181 -2.58 -20.01 5.04
N ARG A 182 -3.04 -20.45 6.22
CA ARG A 182 -4.06 -21.49 6.35
C ARG A 182 -5.37 -21.06 5.67
N GLU A 183 -5.83 -21.88 4.74
CA GLU A 183 -7.08 -21.72 4.02
C GLU A 183 -8.06 -22.83 4.45
N PRO A 184 -9.14 -22.51 5.19
CA PRO A 184 -10.09 -23.52 5.66
C PRO A 184 -11.09 -23.98 4.59
N HIS A 185 -11.28 -23.24 3.49
CA HIS A 185 -12.33 -23.53 2.52
C HIS A 185 -11.84 -24.45 1.39
N ALA A 186 -12.47 -25.62 1.24
CA ALA A 186 -12.11 -26.60 0.21
C ALA A 186 -12.21 -26.06 -1.23
N ALA A 187 -13.16 -25.16 -1.52
CA ALA A 187 -13.32 -24.55 -2.83
C ALA A 187 -12.11 -23.66 -3.20
N GLU A 188 -11.59 -22.93 -2.23
CA GLU A 188 -10.41 -22.08 -2.37
C GLU A 188 -9.12 -22.90 -2.58
N LEU A 189 -8.99 -24.02 -1.86
CA LEU A 189 -7.89 -24.98 -2.07
C LEU A 189 -7.93 -25.57 -3.48
N ALA A 190 -9.11 -25.97 -3.96
CA ALA A 190 -9.28 -26.51 -5.31
C ALA A 190 -8.98 -25.46 -6.40
N ALA A 191 -9.43 -24.21 -6.21
CA ALA A 191 -9.12 -23.11 -7.12
C ALA A 191 -7.61 -22.82 -7.19
N LEU A 192 -6.93 -22.84 -6.03
CA LEU A 192 -5.47 -22.70 -5.98
C LEU A 192 -4.76 -23.86 -6.69
N GLY A 193 -5.24 -25.09 -6.50
CA GLY A 193 -4.72 -26.29 -7.17
C GLY A 193 -4.76 -26.15 -8.69
N GLY A 194 -5.94 -25.83 -9.25
CA GLY A 194 -6.08 -25.62 -10.69
C GLY A 194 -5.23 -24.47 -11.23
N LYS A 195 -5.05 -23.39 -10.45
CA LYS A 195 -4.17 -22.27 -10.82
C LYS A 195 -2.69 -22.69 -10.86
N ILE A 196 -2.22 -23.46 -9.88
CA ILE A 196 -0.84 -23.97 -9.84
C ILE A 196 -0.60 -24.95 -10.99
N GLU A 197 -1.54 -25.85 -11.27
CA GLU A 197 -1.45 -26.77 -12.40
C GLU A 197 -1.35 -26.03 -13.75
N ALA A 198 -2.17 -25.00 -13.95
CA ALA A 198 -2.09 -24.16 -15.16
C ALA A 198 -0.74 -23.44 -15.28
N VAL A 199 -0.21 -22.90 -14.17
CA VAL A 199 1.12 -22.27 -14.13
C VAL A 199 2.22 -23.27 -14.48
N LEU A 200 2.19 -24.49 -13.93
CA LEU A 200 3.17 -25.53 -14.23
C LEU A 200 3.09 -25.99 -15.70
N ALA A 201 1.89 -26.01 -16.29
CA ALA A 201 1.71 -26.26 -17.71
C ALA A 201 2.33 -25.14 -18.58
N ASP A 202 2.15 -23.88 -18.19
CA ASP A 202 2.78 -22.73 -18.87
C ASP A 202 4.31 -22.78 -18.78
N VAL A 203 4.87 -23.10 -17.61
CA VAL A 203 6.32 -23.29 -17.43
C VAL A 203 6.83 -24.38 -18.37
N ARG A 204 6.15 -25.52 -18.42
CA ARG A 204 6.52 -26.63 -19.30
C ARG A 204 6.47 -26.22 -20.77
N ASN A 205 5.42 -25.52 -21.20
CA ASN A 205 5.29 -25.05 -22.58
C ASN A 205 6.43 -24.08 -22.94
N ALA A 206 6.72 -23.09 -22.09
CA ALA A 206 7.79 -22.14 -22.32
C ALA A 206 9.17 -22.82 -22.36
N VAL A 207 9.47 -23.72 -21.40
CA VAL A 207 10.76 -24.42 -21.31
C VAL A 207 10.94 -25.48 -22.41
N SER A 208 9.87 -26.10 -22.89
CA SER A 208 10.00 -27.07 -24.00
C SER A 208 10.24 -26.36 -25.34
N ASP A 209 9.75 -25.11 -25.47
CA ASP A 209 9.78 -24.37 -26.74
C ASP A 209 10.80 -23.24 -26.81
N TRP A 210 11.58 -22.95 -25.78
CA TRP A 210 12.52 -21.83 -25.82
C TRP A 210 13.57 -21.96 -26.93
N GLN A 211 14.07 -23.17 -27.23
CA GLN A 211 15.00 -23.38 -28.35
C GLN A 211 14.31 -23.24 -29.71
N PRO A 212 13.12 -23.83 -29.97
CA PRO A 212 12.30 -23.47 -31.13
C PRO A 212 12.09 -21.96 -31.30
N MET A 213 11.67 -21.24 -30.25
CA MET A 213 11.46 -19.78 -30.31
C MET A 213 12.76 -19.02 -30.64
N ARG A 214 13.87 -19.41 -30.02
CA ARG A 214 15.19 -18.83 -30.30
C ARG A 214 15.60 -19.04 -31.77
N ARG A 215 15.35 -20.23 -32.34
CA ARG A 215 15.61 -20.52 -33.76
C ARG A 215 14.77 -19.65 -34.69
N GLU A 216 13.50 -19.40 -34.36
CA GLU A 216 12.65 -18.47 -35.12
C GLU A 216 13.24 -17.05 -35.13
N LEU A 217 13.68 -16.55 -33.97
CA LEU A 217 14.32 -15.23 -33.88
C LEU A 217 15.57 -15.13 -34.78
N GLN A 218 16.43 -16.16 -34.72
CA GLN A 218 17.64 -16.25 -35.53
C GLN A 218 17.31 -16.32 -37.04
N ALA A 219 16.30 -17.09 -37.43
CA ALA A 219 15.83 -17.18 -38.81
C ALA A 219 15.30 -15.83 -39.33
N ILE A 220 14.55 -15.11 -38.49
CA ILE A 220 14.06 -13.75 -38.80
C ILE A 220 15.24 -12.79 -39.00
N ALA A 221 16.22 -12.79 -38.10
CA ALA A 221 17.40 -11.95 -38.20
C ALA A 221 18.22 -12.27 -39.47
N ALA A 222 18.41 -13.55 -39.79
CA ALA A 222 19.10 -13.97 -41.01
C ALA A 222 18.37 -13.50 -42.28
N LYS A 223 17.02 -13.62 -42.31
CA LYS A 223 16.19 -13.15 -43.43
C LYS A 223 16.27 -11.63 -43.61
N LEU A 224 16.20 -10.86 -42.52
CA LEU A 224 16.34 -9.41 -42.55
C LEU A 224 17.73 -8.97 -43.04
N SER A 225 18.78 -9.72 -42.71
CA SER A 225 20.14 -9.43 -43.19
C SER A 225 20.33 -9.77 -44.66
N ALA A 226 19.75 -10.87 -45.14
CA ALA A 226 19.90 -11.34 -46.52
C ALA A 226 19.02 -10.57 -47.53
N ALA A 227 17.79 -10.24 -47.12
CA ALA A 227 16.80 -9.54 -47.93
C ALA A 227 16.16 -8.39 -47.10
N PRO A 228 16.88 -7.27 -46.93
CA PRO A 228 16.39 -6.16 -46.12
C PRO A 228 15.10 -5.56 -46.72
N PRO A 229 14.07 -5.27 -45.89
CA PRO A 229 12.85 -4.62 -46.35
C PRO A 229 13.15 -3.17 -46.81
N PRO A 230 12.23 -2.52 -47.55
CA PRO A 230 12.39 -1.13 -48.02
C PRO A 230 12.18 -0.11 -46.88
N LEU A 231 13.01 -0.21 -45.84
CA LEU A 231 13.11 0.69 -44.69
C LEU A 231 14.48 1.38 -44.66
N PRO A 232 14.66 2.47 -43.89
CA PRO A 232 15.96 3.11 -43.73
C PRO A 232 17.03 2.13 -43.23
N ARG A 233 18.20 2.08 -43.89
CA ARG A 233 19.30 1.14 -43.56
C ARG A 233 19.73 1.18 -42.09
N ARG A 234 19.73 2.38 -41.49
CA ARG A 234 20.09 2.55 -40.06
C ARG A 234 19.08 1.89 -39.12
N GLU A 235 17.80 1.89 -39.48
CA GLU A 235 16.75 1.26 -38.70
C GLU A 235 16.87 -0.26 -38.74
N ILE A 236 17.15 -0.82 -39.93
CA ILE A 236 17.36 -2.26 -40.10
C ILE A 236 18.60 -2.70 -39.32
N ALA A 237 19.71 -1.96 -39.40
CA ALA A 237 20.94 -2.27 -38.67
C ALA A 237 20.71 -2.26 -37.15
N GLU A 238 20.02 -1.23 -36.63
CA GLU A 238 19.71 -1.16 -35.19
C GLU A 238 18.76 -2.28 -34.76
N GLY A 239 17.77 -2.61 -35.59
CA GLY A 239 16.86 -3.72 -35.32
C GLY A 239 17.58 -5.06 -35.28
N LEU A 240 18.50 -5.33 -36.21
CA LEU A 240 19.33 -6.54 -36.19
C LEU A 240 20.21 -6.62 -34.95
N ASP A 241 20.82 -5.51 -34.52
CA ASP A 241 21.58 -5.45 -33.28
C ASP A 241 20.69 -5.76 -32.07
N PHE A 242 19.45 -5.26 -32.04
CA PHE A 242 18.49 -5.58 -31.00
C PHE A 242 18.09 -7.06 -30.98
N LEU A 243 17.80 -7.67 -32.13
CA LEU A 243 17.48 -9.11 -32.20
C LEU A 243 18.64 -9.98 -31.71
N ARG A 244 19.89 -9.62 -32.07
CA ARG A 244 21.09 -10.30 -31.53
C ARG A 244 21.23 -10.11 -30.03
N TRP A 245 20.93 -8.92 -29.54
CA TRP A 245 20.96 -8.63 -28.11
C TRP A 245 19.90 -9.48 -27.36
N LEU A 246 18.69 -9.65 -27.89
CA LEU A 246 17.70 -10.58 -27.32
C LEU A 246 18.21 -12.03 -27.30
N ASP A 247 18.90 -12.47 -28.36
CA ASP A 247 19.47 -13.83 -28.47
C ASP A 247 20.63 -14.09 -27.50
N ASP A 248 21.30 -13.03 -27.04
CA ASP A 248 22.41 -13.04 -26.08
C ASP A 248 21.92 -13.02 -24.61
N ASP A 249 20.92 -13.86 -24.31
CA ASP A 249 20.35 -14.06 -22.96
C ASP A 249 19.78 -12.80 -22.27
N ASN A 250 19.41 -11.77 -23.05
CA ASN A 250 18.78 -10.56 -22.53
C ASN A 250 17.24 -10.63 -22.49
N TYR A 251 16.65 -11.75 -22.94
CA TYR A 251 15.21 -11.95 -22.98
C TYR A 251 14.82 -13.41 -22.68
N THR A 252 13.89 -13.61 -21.76
CA THR A 252 13.28 -14.91 -21.47
C THR A 252 12.07 -15.11 -22.38
N TYR A 253 12.19 -16.01 -23.35
CA TYR A 253 11.14 -16.36 -24.31
C TYR A 253 10.05 -17.19 -23.64
N LEU A 254 8.82 -16.69 -23.62
CA LEU A 254 7.67 -17.40 -23.06
C LEU A 254 6.70 -17.90 -24.13
N GLY A 255 6.57 -17.18 -25.25
CA GLY A 255 5.79 -17.66 -26.39
C GLY A 255 6.03 -16.90 -27.69
N PHE A 256 5.65 -17.52 -28.80
CA PHE A 256 5.81 -16.96 -30.15
C PHE A 256 4.57 -17.21 -31.02
N ARG A 257 4.22 -16.21 -31.83
CA ARG A 257 3.18 -16.29 -32.88
C ARG A 257 3.52 -15.44 -34.09
N GLU A 258 3.09 -15.87 -35.27
CA GLU A 258 3.14 -15.08 -36.51
C GLU A 258 1.74 -14.80 -37.03
N TYR A 259 1.45 -13.53 -37.28
CA TYR A 259 0.21 -13.04 -37.86
C TYR A 259 0.47 -12.44 -39.23
N ARG A 260 -0.42 -12.72 -40.20
CA ARG A 260 -0.49 -12.02 -41.47
C ARG A 260 -1.74 -11.16 -41.55
N PHE A 261 -1.65 -10.02 -42.23
CA PHE A 261 -2.75 -9.05 -42.31
C PHE A 261 -3.72 -9.34 -43.47
N ASP A 262 -3.32 -10.17 -44.43
CA ASP A 262 -4.07 -10.55 -45.64
C ASP A 262 -4.83 -11.89 -45.51
N GLU A 263 -4.43 -12.74 -44.56
CA GLU A 263 -5.03 -14.05 -44.29
C GLU A 263 -5.74 -14.05 -42.93
N THR A 264 -6.93 -14.62 -42.82
CA THR A 264 -7.59 -14.86 -41.52
C THR A 264 -6.94 -16.05 -40.82
N GLY A 265 -5.74 -15.90 -40.25
CA GLY A 265 -5.09 -17.01 -39.54
C GLY A 265 -3.60 -16.85 -39.20
N GLU A 266 -3.13 -17.78 -38.36
CA GLU A 266 -1.73 -17.94 -37.95
C GLU A 266 -0.96 -18.73 -39.01
N VAL A 267 0.25 -18.28 -39.34
CA VAL A 267 1.05 -18.87 -40.45
C VAL A 267 2.12 -19.83 -39.96
N ALA A 268 2.64 -19.60 -38.75
CA ALA A 268 3.56 -20.50 -38.07
C ALA A 268 2.86 -21.18 -36.88
N ALA A 269 3.26 -22.42 -36.57
CA ALA A 269 2.75 -23.11 -35.41
C ALA A 269 3.08 -22.30 -34.14
N PRO A 270 2.08 -21.94 -33.31
CA PRO A 270 2.32 -21.19 -32.10
C PRO A 270 3.20 -21.97 -31.11
N LEU A 271 4.06 -21.26 -30.38
CA LEU A 271 5.02 -21.85 -29.45
C LEU A 271 4.85 -21.29 -28.03
N GLY A 272 5.28 -22.06 -27.04
CA GLY A 272 5.28 -21.69 -25.63
C GLY A 272 3.88 -21.48 -25.07
N ILE A 273 3.73 -20.49 -24.18
CA ILE A 273 2.43 -20.12 -23.59
C ILE A 273 1.41 -19.65 -24.63
N LEU A 274 1.88 -19.25 -25.82
CA LEU A 274 1.02 -18.83 -26.91
C LEU A 274 0.49 -20.00 -27.75
N ARG A 275 0.73 -21.26 -27.36
CA ARG A 275 0.04 -22.42 -27.96
C ARG A 275 -1.47 -22.36 -27.77
N ASP A 276 -1.94 -21.86 -26.62
CA ASP A 276 -3.36 -21.78 -26.32
C ASP A 276 -4.04 -20.69 -27.16
N PRO A 277 -4.96 -21.05 -28.09
CA PRO A 277 -5.62 -20.05 -28.90
C PRO A 277 -6.46 -19.04 -28.10
N GLY A 278 -6.84 -19.34 -26.86
CA GLY A 278 -7.50 -18.41 -25.95
C GLY A 278 -6.59 -17.33 -25.35
N TYR A 279 -5.29 -17.28 -25.67
CA TYR A 279 -4.33 -16.34 -25.11
C TYR A 279 -4.18 -15.05 -25.97
N PRO A 280 -4.89 -13.94 -25.70
CA PRO A 280 -4.69 -12.70 -26.43
C PRO A 280 -3.40 -12.01 -25.96
N VAL A 281 -2.43 -11.84 -26.86
CA VAL A 281 -1.27 -10.96 -26.61
C VAL A 281 -1.62 -9.52 -26.96
N PHE A 282 -2.32 -9.37 -28.08
CA PHE A 282 -3.02 -8.17 -28.51
C PHE A 282 -4.42 -8.60 -28.94
N GLU A 283 -5.46 -8.06 -28.30
CA GLU A 283 -6.84 -8.39 -28.67
C GLU A 283 -7.09 -8.07 -30.15
N GLY A 284 -7.72 -9.01 -30.86
CA GLY A 284 -8.16 -8.82 -32.24
C GLY A 284 -7.11 -8.97 -33.34
N VAL A 285 -5.81 -9.15 -33.08
CA VAL A 285 -4.78 -9.27 -34.15
C VAL A 285 -4.99 -10.49 -35.05
N ARG A 286 -5.65 -11.54 -34.55
CA ARG A 286 -6.08 -12.71 -35.35
C ARG A 286 -7.11 -12.39 -36.42
N ASN A 287 -7.88 -11.33 -36.22
CA ASN A 287 -8.85 -10.83 -37.18
C ASN A 287 -8.51 -9.36 -37.45
N PHE A 288 -7.41 -9.14 -38.17
CA PHE A 288 -6.88 -7.82 -38.47
C PHE A 288 -7.96 -6.90 -39.06
N SER A 289 -8.83 -7.42 -39.93
CA SER A 289 -9.96 -6.69 -40.52
C SER A 289 -11.01 -6.21 -39.52
N ALA A 290 -11.15 -6.88 -38.37
CA ALA A 290 -12.06 -6.49 -37.29
C ALA A 290 -11.41 -5.52 -36.29
N LEU A 291 -10.13 -5.21 -36.43
CA LEU A 291 -9.47 -4.21 -35.59
C LEU A 291 -9.93 -2.79 -35.94
N PRO A 292 -10.03 -1.88 -34.96
CA PRO A 292 -10.26 -0.46 -35.22
C PRO A 292 -9.19 0.13 -36.15
N ALA A 293 -9.58 1.10 -36.98
CA ALA A 293 -8.74 1.66 -38.06
C ALA A 293 -7.39 2.19 -37.55
N ASP A 294 -7.38 2.85 -36.40
CA ASP A 294 -6.17 3.39 -35.78
C ASP A 294 -5.21 2.28 -35.28
N VAL A 295 -5.71 1.11 -34.87
CA VAL A 295 -4.85 -0.08 -34.60
C VAL A 295 -4.26 -0.61 -35.89
N GLN A 296 -5.06 -0.71 -36.94
CA GLN A 296 -4.59 -1.17 -38.25
C GLN A 296 -3.48 -0.24 -38.75
N ASP A 297 -3.66 1.07 -38.61
CA ASP A 297 -2.67 2.08 -38.96
C ASP A 297 -1.41 1.95 -38.11
N PHE A 298 -1.54 1.74 -36.79
CA PHE A 298 -0.42 1.49 -35.90
C PHE A 298 0.39 0.24 -36.29
N LEU A 299 -0.30 -0.86 -36.62
CA LEU A 299 0.32 -2.10 -37.07
C LEU A 299 0.93 -1.97 -38.48
N ARG A 300 0.37 -1.11 -39.34
CA ARG A 300 0.88 -0.82 -40.69
C ARG A 300 1.98 0.24 -40.75
N ARG A 301 2.37 0.85 -39.63
CA ARG A 301 3.48 1.81 -39.57
C ARG A 301 4.75 1.21 -40.19
N ARG A 302 5.49 2.05 -40.93
CA ARG A 302 6.76 1.70 -41.57
C ARG A 302 7.92 1.71 -40.56
N GLU A 303 7.79 0.89 -39.54
CA GLU A 303 8.75 0.71 -38.44
C GLU A 303 9.03 -0.79 -38.24
N LEU A 304 10.29 -1.21 -38.25
CA LEU A 304 10.68 -2.62 -38.19
C LEU A 304 10.22 -3.31 -36.89
N LEU A 305 10.42 -2.66 -35.75
CA LEU A 305 10.17 -3.22 -34.42
C LEU A 305 9.07 -2.45 -33.70
N VAL A 306 8.33 -3.16 -32.85
CA VAL A 306 7.44 -2.60 -31.84
C VAL A 306 7.69 -3.33 -30.53
N ILE A 307 7.92 -2.58 -29.46
CA ILE A 307 8.07 -3.12 -28.11
C ILE A 307 6.95 -2.51 -27.26
N ALA A 308 6.16 -3.35 -26.61
CA ALA A 308 5.04 -2.90 -25.80
C ALA A 308 4.77 -3.86 -24.63
N LYS A 309 4.12 -3.37 -23.58
CA LYS A 309 3.55 -4.26 -22.55
C LYS A 309 2.35 -5.04 -23.09
N THR A 310 2.17 -6.27 -22.64
CA THR A 310 0.96 -7.06 -22.93
C THR A 310 -0.16 -6.74 -21.94
N ASN A 311 -1.37 -7.23 -22.20
CA ASN A 311 -2.51 -7.11 -21.28
C ASN A 311 -2.53 -8.21 -20.19
N ARG A 312 -1.52 -9.09 -20.17
CA ARG A 312 -1.48 -10.26 -19.29
C ARG A 312 -0.16 -10.33 -18.53
N ARG A 313 -0.25 -10.71 -17.26
CA ARG A 313 0.92 -10.98 -16.45
C ARG A 313 1.52 -12.33 -16.84
N ALA A 314 2.85 -12.44 -16.75
CA ALA A 314 3.54 -13.71 -16.90
C ALA A 314 3.13 -14.67 -15.78
N THR A 315 2.83 -15.90 -16.17
CA THR A 315 2.65 -17.05 -15.27
C THR A 315 3.97 -17.75 -14.98
N VAL A 316 5.00 -17.50 -15.79
CA VAL A 316 6.33 -18.10 -15.70
C VAL A 316 7.34 -17.10 -15.12
N HIS A 317 8.21 -17.56 -14.23
CA HIS A 317 9.28 -16.84 -13.55
C HIS A 317 8.79 -15.78 -12.55
N ARG A 318 8.18 -14.69 -13.03
CA ARG A 318 7.70 -13.58 -12.18
C ARG A 318 6.33 -13.07 -12.65
N ASN A 319 5.44 -12.80 -11.70
CA ASN A 319 4.09 -12.28 -11.97
C ASN A 319 4.11 -10.77 -12.27
N VAL A 320 4.62 -10.38 -13.43
CA VAL A 320 4.64 -9.00 -13.94
C VAL A 320 4.04 -8.95 -15.34
N LEU A 321 3.61 -7.78 -15.81
CA LEU A 321 3.19 -7.63 -17.21
C LEU A 321 4.33 -7.98 -18.16
N MET A 322 4.02 -8.84 -19.13
CA MET A 322 5.01 -9.28 -20.10
C MET A 322 5.37 -8.18 -21.08
N ASP A 323 6.54 -8.33 -21.67
CA ASP A 323 7.01 -7.55 -22.79
C ASP A 323 6.70 -8.30 -24.09
N ALA A 324 6.16 -7.58 -25.07
CA ALA A 324 5.91 -8.08 -26.41
C ALA A 324 6.88 -7.41 -27.39
N VAL A 325 7.69 -8.22 -28.09
CA VAL A 325 8.56 -7.79 -29.18
C VAL A 325 7.94 -8.23 -30.51
N GLY A 326 7.39 -7.26 -31.23
CA GLY A 326 6.83 -7.44 -32.56
C GLY A 326 7.82 -7.05 -33.66
N ILE A 327 8.00 -7.95 -34.62
CA ILE A 327 8.85 -7.74 -35.81
C ILE A 327 7.95 -7.71 -37.03
N ARG A 328 7.83 -6.53 -37.66
CA ARG A 328 6.98 -6.37 -38.84
C ARG A 328 7.63 -7.01 -40.07
N SER A 329 6.78 -7.61 -40.89
CA SER A 329 7.14 -8.10 -42.23
C SER A 329 6.56 -7.17 -43.28
N PHE A 330 7.31 -6.96 -44.37
CA PHE A 330 6.97 -5.96 -45.39
C PHE A 330 6.88 -6.59 -46.78
N ALA A 331 5.94 -6.10 -47.57
CA ALA A 331 5.90 -6.32 -49.01
C ALA A 331 6.98 -5.48 -49.74
N PRO A 332 7.29 -5.79 -51.01
CA PRO A 332 8.26 -5.03 -51.80
C PRO A 332 7.93 -3.53 -51.95
N ASN A 333 6.65 -3.15 -51.83
CA ASN A 333 6.18 -1.76 -51.86
C ASN A 333 6.39 -1.00 -50.52
N GLY A 334 6.86 -1.70 -49.48
CA GLY A 334 7.07 -1.18 -48.12
C GLY A 334 5.83 -1.09 -47.25
N GLU A 335 4.73 -1.73 -47.65
CA GLU A 335 3.57 -1.93 -46.78
C GLU A 335 3.83 -3.09 -45.80
N ALA A 336 3.44 -2.94 -44.54
CA ALA A 336 3.52 -4.04 -43.58
C ALA A 336 2.42 -5.06 -43.87
N ILE A 337 2.77 -6.35 -43.95
CA ILE A 337 1.86 -7.45 -44.32
C ILE A 337 1.66 -8.47 -43.20
N GLY A 338 2.33 -8.28 -42.07
CA GLY A 338 2.24 -9.18 -40.93
C GLY A 338 3.19 -8.81 -39.81
N ILE A 339 3.05 -9.48 -38.67
CA ILE A 339 3.86 -9.26 -37.47
C ILE A 339 4.20 -10.60 -36.82
N ARG A 340 5.48 -10.78 -36.51
CA ARG A 340 6.01 -11.90 -35.73
C ARG A 340 6.22 -11.44 -34.30
N LEU A 341 5.57 -12.10 -33.35
CA LEU A 341 5.43 -11.63 -32.00
C LEU A 341 6.05 -12.61 -31.02
N PHE A 342 7.03 -12.12 -30.27
CA PHE A 342 7.59 -12.80 -29.11
C PHE A 342 7.00 -12.18 -27.84
N ALA A 343 6.44 -13.01 -26.97
CA ALA A 343 6.01 -12.64 -25.62
C ALA A 343 6.99 -13.23 -24.60
N GLY A 344 7.30 -12.46 -23.57
CA GLY A 344 8.37 -12.82 -22.64
C GLY A 344 8.71 -11.73 -21.66
N LEU A 345 9.90 -11.82 -21.08
CA LEU A 345 10.39 -10.93 -20.04
C LEU A 345 11.83 -10.52 -20.36
N PHE A 346 12.14 -9.22 -20.28
CA PHE A 346 13.55 -8.82 -20.24
C PHE A 346 14.23 -9.39 -18.98
N THR A 347 15.48 -9.84 -19.12
CA THR A 347 16.24 -10.39 -17.98
C THR A 347 16.79 -9.29 -17.08
N SER A 348 17.31 -9.65 -15.90
CA SER A 348 17.95 -8.71 -14.96
C SER A 348 19.08 -7.89 -15.59
N VAL A 349 19.71 -8.39 -16.65
CA VAL A 349 20.77 -7.70 -17.40
C VAL A 349 20.25 -6.42 -18.06
N ALA A 350 19.02 -6.42 -18.57
CA ALA A 350 18.41 -5.24 -19.18
C ALA A 350 18.26 -4.09 -18.17
N TYR A 351 17.93 -4.42 -16.91
CA TYR A 351 17.67 -3.44 -15.85
C TYR A 351 18.95 -2.96 -15.16
N SER A 352 20.03 -3.74 -15.21
CA SER A 352 21.32 -3.42 -14.55
C SER A 352 22.36 -2.81 -15.49
N ARG A 353 22.25 -3.02 -16.81
CA ARG A 353 23.13 -2.36 -17.80
C ARG A 353 22.67 -0.93 -18.09
N SER A 354 23.63 -0.14 -18.58
CA SER A 354 23.33 1.20 -19.08
C SER A 354 22.45 1.14 -20.32
N PRO A 355 21.35 1.92 -20.42
CA PRO A 355 20.56 2.03 -21.65
C PRO A 355 21.38 2.52 -22.84
N ARG A 356 22.55 3.15 -22.62
CA ARG A 356 23.49 3.56 -23.66
C ARG A 356 24.19 2.38 -24.35
N SER A 357 24.12 1.18 -23.78
CA SER A 357 24.66 -0.06 -24.36
C SER A 357 23.61 -0.93 -25.05
N ILE A 358 22.33 -0.68 -24.78
CA ILE A 358 21.21 -1.49 -25.26
C ILE A 358 20.78 -0.96 -26.64
N PRO A 359 20.73 -1.79 -27.70
CA PRO A 359 20.22 -1.36 -29.00
C PRO A 359 18.81 -0.76 -28.90
N LEU A 360 18.47 0.15 -29.81
CA LEU A 360 17.31 1.06 -29.76
C LEU A 360 17.44 2.14 -28.67
N LEU A 361 17.65 1.74 -27.41
CA LEU A 361 17.73 2.68 -26.29
C LEU A 361 18.96 3.59 -26.39
N ARG A 362 20.11 3.05 -26.84
CA ARG A 362 21.34 3.80 -27.03
C ARG A 362 21.18 4.97 -28.00
N LEU A 363 20.39 4.79 -29.06
CA LEU A 363 20.10 5.85 -30.03
C LEU A 363 19.15 6.87 -29.42
N LYS A 364 18.10 6.39 -28.75
CA LYS A 364 17.09 7.23 -28.09
C LYS A 364 17.73 8.16 -27.07
N VAL A 365 18.50 7.61 -26.12
CA VAL A 365 19.25 8.36 -25.09
C VAL A 365 20.22 9.35 -25.73
N ARG A 366 21.02 8.93 -26.73
CA ARG A 366 21.98 9.81 -27.40
C ARG A 366 21.30 10.99 -28.08
N ARG A 367 20.15 10.77 -28.74
CA ARG A 367 19.37 11.82 -29.40
C ARG A 367 18.76 12.78 -28.40
N THR A 368 18.22 12.28 -27.28
CA THR A 368 17.69 13.12 -26.19
C THR A 368 18.78 14.02 -25.60
N ILE A 369 19.97 13.48 -25.33
CA ILE A 369 21.12 14.28 -24.84
C ILE A 369 21.56 15.30 -25.89
N ALA A 370 21.70 14.90 -27.16
CA ALA A 370 22.12 15.82 -28.21
C ALA A 370 21.12 16.97 -28.41
N ARG A 371 19.82 16.70 -28.26
CA ARG A 371 18.75 17.69 -28.40
C ARG A 371 18.74 18.73 -27.27
N SER A 372 19.19 18.38 -26.06
CA SER A 372 19.19 19.33 -24.92
C SER A 372 20.20 20.47 -25.09
N GLY A 373 21.23 20.27 -25.92
CA GLY A 373 22.31 21.25 -26.09
C GLY A 373 23.17 21.46 -24.84
N LEU A 374 22.96 20.69 -23.77
CA LEU A 374 23.72 20.78 -22.54
C LEU A 374 25.13 20.20 -22.72
N PRO A 375 26.20 20.91 -22.32
CA PRO A 375 27.54 20.35 -22.34
C PRO A 375 27.60 19.09 -21.46
N PRO A 376 28.16 17.96 -21.93
CA PRO A 376 28.16 16.69 -21.17
C PRO A 376 28.81 16.77 -19.79
N ASP A 377 29.79 17.67 -19.63
CA ASP A 377 30.55 17.84 -18.39
C ASP A 377 29.94 18.88 -17.42
N SER A 378 28.89 19.61 -17.86
CA SER A 378 28.18 20.55 -17.00
C SER A 378 27.41 19.81 -15.91
N HIS A 379 27.04 20.53 -14.86
CA HIS A 379 26.18 20.01 -13.79
C HIS A 379 24.89 19.41 -14.38
N ASP A 380 24.17 20.19 -15.18
CA ASP A 380 22.89 19.78 -15.78
C ASP A 380 23.07 18.68 -16.83
N GLY A 381 24.20 18.67 -17.55
CA GLY A 381 24.54 17.61 -18.50
C GLY A 381 24.79 16.27 -17.82
N LYS A 382 25.43 16.26 -16.64
CA LYS A 382 25.62 15.06 -15.81
C LYS A 382 24.30 14.62 -15.17
N ALA A 383 23.50 15.56 -14.68
CA ALA A 383 22.18 15.28 -14.13
C ALA A 383 21.23 14.66 -15.17
N LEU A 384 21.14 15.21 -16.37
CA LEU A 384 20.35 14.65 -17.46
C LEU A 384 20.81 13.24 -17.85
N GLN A 385 22.12 13.00 -17.92
CA GLN A 385 22.66 11.67 -18.15
C GLN A 385 22.24 10.69 -17.06
N HIS A 386 22.32 11.09 -15.79
CA HIS A 386 21.88 10.26 -14.67
C HIS A 386 20.37 9.98 -14.71
N ILE A 387 19.54 10.98 -15.03
CA ILE A 387 18.08 10.81 -15.20
C ILE A 387 17.77 9.76 -16.27
N LEU A 388 18.43 9.82 -17.43
CA LEU A 388 18.24 8.84 -18.50
C LEU A 388 18.81 7.46 -18.16
N GLU A 389 19.87 7.40 -17.35
CA GLU A 389 20.49 6.17 -16.87
C GLU A 389 19.60 5.42 -15.88
N THR A 390 18.85 6.13 -15.02
CA THR A 390 17.95 5.55 -14.03
C THR A 390 16.49 5.50 -14.48
N TYR A 391 16.14 6.06 -15.64
CA TYR A 391 14.78 6.01 -16.21
C TYR A 391 14.26 4.56 -16.31
N PRO A 392 12.98 4.27 -16.06
CA PRO A 392 12.47 2.90 -16.13
C PRO A 392 12.72 2.31 -17.52
N ARG A 393 13.38 1.15 -17.59
CA ARG A 393 13.78 0.54 -18.87
C ARG A 393 12.59 0.24 -19.76
N ASP A 394 11.54 -0.30 -19.15
CA ASP A 394 10.30 -0.67 -19.84
C ASP A 394 9.61 0.58 -20.43
N GLU A 395 9.67 1.72 -19.75
CA GLU A 395 9.20 2.99 -20.28
C GLU A 395 10.11 3.53 -21.38
N LEU A 396 11.44 3.42 -21.24
CA LEU A 396 12.39 3.83 -22.28
C LEU A 396 12.13 3.11 -23.61
N PHE A 397 11.71 1.84 -23.60
CA PHE A 397 11.37 1.12 -24.83
C PHE A 397 10.12 1.71 -25.50
N GLN A 398 9.11 2.10 -24.72
CA GLN A 398 7.78 2.48 -25.21
C GLN A 398 7.60 3.98 -25.50
N ILE A 399 8.27 4.85 -24.73
CA ILE A 399 8.13 6.31 -24.85
C ILE A 399 8.70 6.83 -26.17
N ARG A 400 8.05 7.82 -26.78
CA ARG A 400 8.55 8.47 -28.01
C ARG A 400 9.72 9.39 -27.68
N GLU A 401 10.57 9.68 -28.68
CA GLU A 401 11.75 10.54 -28.48
C GLU A 401 11.39 11.97 -28.02
N ASP A 402 10.31 12.54 -28.55
CA ASP A 402 9.84 13.87 -28.16
C ASP A 402 9.34 13.89 -26.70
N GLU A 403 8.47 12.93 -26.35
CA GLU A 403 7.92 12.80 -24.99
C GLU A 403 9.02 12.52 -23.96
N LEU A 404 10.02 11.70 -24.31
CA LEU A 404 11.17 11.42 -23.45
C LEU A 404 12.00 12.68 -23.20
N TYR A 405 12.19 13.50 -24.23
CA TYR A 405 12.91 14.77 -24.09
C TYR A 405 12.17 15.70 -23.12
N ASP A 406 10.87 15.93 -23.35
CA ASP A 406 10.07 16.82 -22.51
C ASP A 406 10.02 16.32 -21.06
N THR A 407 9.83 15.01 -20.88
CA THR A 407 9.83 14.36 -19.55
C THR A 407 11.19 14.47 -18.87
N ALA A 408 12.29 14.17 -19.56
CA ALA A 408 13.63 14.21 -18.97
C ALA A 408 14.05 15.63 -18.55
N ILE A 409 13.70 16.64 -19.36
CA ILE A 409 13.93 18.06 -19.01
C ILE A 409 13.00 18.48 -17.86
N GLY A 410 11.75 18.02 -17.84
CA GLY A 410 10.85 18.23 -16.71
C GLY A 410 11.43 17.68 -15.41
N ILE A 411 11.98 16.46 -15.43
CA ILE A 411 12.63 15.83 -14.27
C ILE A 411 13.88 16.61 -13.85
N LEU A 412 14.68 17.08 -14.81
CA LEU A 412 15.86 17.91 -14.53
C LEU A 412 15.47 19.18 -13.74
N ASN A 413 14.40 19.86 -14.16
CA ASN A 413 13.89 21.05 -13.48
C ASN A 413 13.31 20.76 -12.08
N LEU A 414 12.97 19.50 -11.76
CA LEU A 414 12.50 19.11 -10.41
C LEU A 414 13.64 18.95 -9.41
N GLN A 415 14.87 18.71 -9.85
CA GLN A 415 15.99 18.57 -8.91
C GLN A 415 16.22 19.87 -8.11
N GLU A 416 15.97 21.02 -8.72
CA GLU A 416 16.02 22.33 -8.03
C GLU A 416 14.82 22.57 -7.11
N ARG A 417 13.68 21.91 -7.38
CA ARG A 417 12.40 22.15 -6.70
C ARG A 417 11.79 20.82 -6.30
N GLN A 418 12.09 20.38 -5.07
CA GLN A 418 11.61 19.14 -4.45
C GLN A 418 10.09 19.13 -4.23
N ARG A 419 9.31 19.13 -5.32
CA ARG A 419 7.86 19.15 -5.36
C ARG A 419 7.33 17.87 -5.99
N ILE A 420 6.06 17.58 -5.72
CA ILE A 420 5.36 16.50 -6.40
C ILE A 420 5.16 16.90 -7.86
N ALA A 421 5.42 15.98 -8.78
CA ALA A 421 5.24 16.18 -10.20
C ALA A 421 4.76 14.92 -10.90
N LEU A 422 4.00 15.10 -11.98
CA LEU A 422 3.37 14.02 -12.73
C LEU A 422 3.78 14.09 -14.20
N PHE A 423 4.31 12.98 -14.72
CA PHE A 423 4.52 12.77 -16.14
C PHE A 423 3.63 11.63 -16.62
N VAL A 424 2.91 11.83 -17.73
CA VAL A 424 1.91 10.89 -18.23
C VAL A 424 2.28 10.45 -19.64
N ARG A 425 2.30 9.14 -19.87
CA ARG A 425 2.41 8.54 -21.20
C ARG A 425 1.18 7.68 -21.46
N ARG A 426 0.49 7.95 -22.58
CA ARG A 426 -0.64 7.13 -23.05
C ARG A 426 -0.11 6.03 -23.96
N ASP A 427 -0.55 4.80 -23.75
CA ASP A 427 -0.32 3.72 -24.70
C ASP A 427 -1.04 4.04 -26.03
N PRO A 428 -0.40 3.93 -27.20
CA PRO A 428 -1.04 4.22 -28.48
C PRO A 428 -2.27 3.36 -28.79
N LEU A 429 -2.44 2.23 -28.11
CA LEU A 429 -3.61 1.35 -28.24
C LEU A 429 -4.63 1.55 -27.11
N GLU A 430 -4.41 2.55 -26.24
CA GLU A 430 -5.26 2.89 -25.09
C GLU A 430 -5.49 1.74 -24.11
N ARG A 431 -4.51 0.84 -24.00
CA ARG A 431 -4.56 -0.28 -23.05
C ARG A 431 -4.16 0.15 -21.66
N PHE A 432 -3.20 1.08 -21.59
CA PHE A 432 -2.68 1.59 -20.34
C PHE A 432 -2.33 3.08 -20.43
N VAL A 433 -2.33 3.73 -19.27
CA VAL A 433 -1.69 5.02 -19.05
C VAL A 433 -0.60 4.82 -18.00
N SER A 434 0.66 5.09 -18.37
CA SER A 434 1.77 5.11 -17.42
C SER A 434 1.88 6.51 -16.82
N CYS A 435 1.84 6.58 -15.49
CA CYS A 435 1.95 7.80 -14.71
C CYS A 435 3.20 7.74 -13.85
N LEU A 436 4.22 8.52 -14.20
CA LEU A 436 5.46 8.63 -13.45
C LEU A 436 5.36 9.81 -12.48
N VAL A 437 5.23 9.51 -11.20
CA VAL A 437 5.06 10.49 -10.13
C VAL A 437 6.36 10.62 -9.34
N TYR A 438 6.87 11.85 -9.24
CA TYR A 438 7.98 12.18 -8.36
C TYR A 438 7.46 12.76 -7.05
N VAL A 439 8.00 12.32 -5.92
CA VAL A 439 7.54 12.68 -4.57
C VAL A 439 8.76 12.95 -3.69
N PRO A 440 8.79 14.01 -2.86
CA PRO A 440 9.83 14.16 -1.84
C PRO A 440 9.98 12.87 -1.02
N ARG A 441 11.21 12.34 -0.95
CA ARG A 441 11.48 11.00 -0.39
C ARG A 441 10.90 10.85 1.02
N ASP A 442 11.07 11.88 1.85
CA ASP A 442 10.64 11.88 3.25
C ASP A 442 9.10 11.95 3.41
N ARG A 443 8.36 12.15 2.31
CA ARG A 443 6.89 12.18 2.29
C ARG A 443 6.28 10.92 1.69
N TYR A 444 7.08 10.03 1.08
CA TYR A 444 6.54 8.85 0.43
C TYR A 444 6.23 7.75 1.45
N ASP A 445 4.97 7.33 1.50
CA ASP A 445 4.51 6.19 2.28
C ASP A 445 3.41 5.41 1.54
N THR A 446 2.98 4.30 2.13
CA THR A 446 1.95 3.43 1.55
C THR A 446 0.59 4.12 1.43
N GLN A 447 0.23 5.02 2.36
CA GLN A 447 -1.07 5.70 2.33
C GLN A 447 -1.12 6.71 1.18
N LEU A 448 -0.04 7.47 0.99
CA LEU A 448 0.11 8.42 -0.10
C LEU A 448 0.08 7.69 -1.46
N ARG A 449 0.79 6.56 -1.57
CA ARG A 449 0.74 5.70 -2.77
C ARG A 449 -0.69 5.29 -3.12
N LEU A 450 -1.47 4.82 -2.13
CA LEU A 450 -2.87 4.41 -2.34
C LEU A 450 -3.74 5.60 -2.74
N SER A 451 -3.56 6.76 -2.09
CA SER A 451 -4.28 7.99 -2.43
C SER A 451 -3.99 8.43 -3.86
N PHE A 452 -2.73 8.39 -4.30
CA PHE A 452 -2.33 8.69 -5.67
C PHE A 452 -2.93 7.70 -6.66
N GLY A 453 -2.87 6.41 -6.36
CA GLY A 453 -3.52 5.36 -7.16
C GLY A 453 -4.98 5.69 -7.41
N SER A 454 -5.75 5.96 -6.35
CA SER A 454 -7.18 6.30 -6.47
C SER A 454 -7.46 7.60 -7.22
N LEU A 455 -6.59 8.61 -7.13
CA LEU A 455 -6.72 9.85 -7.91
C LEU A 455 -6.49 9.59 -9.41
N LEU A 456 -5.47 8.79 -9.73
CA LEU A 456 -5.12 8.43 -11.10
C LEU A 456 -6.20 7.53 -11.74
N GLU A 457 -6.70 6.52 -11.01
CA GLU A 457 -7.82 5.66 -11.44
C GLU A 457 -9.05 6.48 -11.81
N LYS A 458 -9.45 7.41 -10.93
CA LYS A 458 -10.58 8.33 -11.18
C LYS A 458 -10.34 9.23 -12.38
N ALA A 459 -9.13 9.78 -12.52
CA ALA A 459 -8.82 10.70 -13.61
C ALA A 459 -8.86 10.04 -14.98
N PHE A 460 -8.37 8.80 -15.08
CA PHE A 460 -8.29 8.07 -16.35
C PHE A 460 -9.44 7.07 -16.58
N ALA A 461 -10.43 7.02 -15.68
CA ALA A 461 -11.54 6.05 -15.71
C ALA A 461 -11.03 4.62 -15.92
N GLY A 462 -10.00 4.24 -15.14
CA GLY A 462 -9.27 2.99 -15.27
C GLY A 462 -8.97 2.34 -13.93
N GLU A 463 -8.23 1.24 -13.97
CA GLU A 463 -7.87 0.42 -12.80
C GLU A 463 -6.35 0.35 -12.66
N LEU A 464 -5.83 0.51 -11.43
CA LEU A 464 -4.41 0.36 -11.16
C LEU A 464 -4.01 -1.12 -11.25
N VAL A 465 -3.21 -1.47 -12.25
CA VAL A 465 -2.76 -2.86 -12.49
C VAL A 465 -1.45 -3.17 -11.78
N ASP A 466 -0.54 -2.19 -11.75
CA ASP A 466 0.75 -2.35 -11.09
C ASP A 466 1.34 -0.99 -10.70
N PHE A 467 2.31 -1.03 -9.79
CA PHE A 467 3.11 0.13 -9.45
C PHE A 467 4.57 -0.27 -9.17
N TYR A 468 5.50 0.61 -9.51
CA TYR A 468 6.92 0.41 -9.26
C TYR A 468 7.49 1.62 -8.53
N ALA A 469 7.86 1.43 -7.27
CA ALA A 469 8.51 2.46 -6.47
C ALA A 469 10.03 2.29 -6.53
N HIS A 470 10.73 3.37 -6.87
CA HIS A 470 12.19 3.48 -6.85
C HIS A 470 12.57 4.56 -5.84
N ILE A 471 13.27 4.14 -4.78
CA ILE A 471 13.74 5.01 -3.70
C ILE A 471 15.25 4.77 -3.58
N ASP A 472 16.03 5.83 -3.79
CA ASP A 472 17.48 5.81 -3.67
C ASP A 472 17.99 7.00 -2.82
N GLU A 473 19.25 7.38 -3.01
CA GLU A 473 19.87 8.50 -2.29
C GLU A 473 19.33 9.87 -2.76
N ALA A 474 18.58 9.94 -3.87
CA ALA A 474 17.99 11.18 -4.35
C ALA A 474 16.93 11.74 -3.38
N ALA A 475 16.73 13.05 -3.45
CA ALA A 475 15.73 13.75 -2.64
C ALA A 475 14.28 13.42 -3.03
N LEU A 476 14.06 12.87 -4.23
CA LEU A 476 12.75 12.49 -4.74
C LEU A 476 12.68 10.98 -4.90
N ALA A 477 11.68 10.36 -4.28
CA ALA A 477 11.21 9.04 -4.65
C ALA A 477 10.47 9.13 -6.00
N ARG A 478 10.59 8.08 -6.81
CA ARG A 478 9.87 7.94 -8.08
C ARG A 478 8.93 6.77 -7.99
N VAL A 479 7.68 6.97 -8.39
CA VAL A 479 6.65 5.94 -8.39
C VAL A 479 6.01 5.91 -9.77
N GLU A 480 6.14 4.79 -10.46
CA GLU A 480 5.41 4.53 -11.69
C GLU A 480 4.09 3.85 -11.33
N PHE A 481 2.97 4.39 -11.82
CA PHE A 481 1.66 3.77 -11.75
C PHE A 481 1.21 3.39 -13.15
N LEU A 482 0.76 2.15 -13.32
CA LEU A 482 0.21 1.68 -14.57
C LEU A 482 -1.29 1.48 -14.46
N ILE A 483 -2.05 2.39 -15.07
CA ILE A 483 -3.52 2.39 -15.06
C ILE A 483 -4.00 1.68 -16.32
N ALA A 484 -4.63 0.51 -16.20
CA ALA A 484 -5.33 -0.11 -17.32
C ALA A 484 -6.58 0.68 -17.66
N THR A 485 -6.81 0.84 -18.96
CA THR A 485 -7.89 1.66 -19.47
C THR A 485 -8.76 0.90 -20.47
N THR A 486 -9.99 1.36 -20.63
CA THR A 486 -10.87 0.86 -21.68
C THR A 486 -10.63 1.66 -22.96
N ARG A 487 -10.23 0.96 -24.02
CA ARG A 487 -10.00 1.54 -25.34
C ARG A 487 -11.23 2.30 -25.83
N GLY A 488 -11.02 3.48 -26.40
CA GLY A 488 -12.06 4.39 -26.91
C GLY A 488 -12.78 5.18 -25.81
N ALA A 489 -12.48 4.92 -24.54
CA ALA A 489 -13.13 5.53 -23.38
C ALA A 489 -12.14 6.28 -22.47
N VAL A 490 -10.88 6.45 -22.88
CA VAL A 490 -9.86 7.15 -22.07
C VAL A 490 -10.15 8.64 -22.04
N PRO A 491 -10.44 9.25 -20.86
CA PRO A 491 -10.74 10.66 -20.77
C PRO A 491 -9.57 11.55 -21.23
N LEU A 492 -9.89 12.73 -21.77
CA LEU A 492 -8.91 13.81 -21.90
C LEU A 492 -8.70 14.42 -20.51
N VAL A 493 -7.47 14.35 -20.00
CA VAL A 493 -7.13 14.78 -18.65
C VAL A 493 -6.21 15.98 -18.72
N ASP A 494 -6.55 17.03 -17.97
CA ASP A 494 -5.63 18.14 -17.70
C ASP A 494 -4.56 17.65 -16.69
N VAL A 495 -3.37 17.35 -17.22
CA VAL A 495 -2.25 16.83 -16.42
C VAL A 495 -1.80 17.83 -15.37
N ALA A 496 -1.88 19.14 -15.63
CA ALA A 496 -1.48 20.16 -14.67
C ALA A 496 -2.47 20.23 -13.51
N GLN A 497 -3.77 20.12 -13.77
CA GLN A 497 -4.78 20.04 -12.72
C GLN A 497 -4.62 18.76 -11.88
N LEU A 498 -4.35 17.62 -12.53
CA LEU A 498 -4.12 16.36 -11.82
C LEU A 498 -2.85 16.39 -10.97
N GLU A 499 -1.76 17.00 -11.47
CA GLU A 499 -0.54 17.24 -10.68
C GLU A 499 -0.86 18.08 -9.43
N GLN A 500 -1.69 19.12 -9.54
CA GLN A 500 -2.10 19.93 -8.38
C GLN A 500 -2.91 19.12 -7.36
N GLN A 501 -3.77 18.21 -7.81
CA GLN A 501 -4.52 17.32 -6.92
C GLN A 501 -3.61 16.33 -6.19
N LEU A 502 -2.64 15.73 -6.90
CA LEU A 502 -1.62 14.87 -6.30
C LEU A 502 -0.74 15.66 -5.31
N ALA A 503 -0.31 16.86 -5.68
CA ALA A 503 0.45 17.75 -4.80
C ALA A 503 -0.34 18.13 -3.54
N ALA A 504 -1.65 18.37 -3.65
CA ALA A 504 -2.53 18.62 -2.52
C ALA A 504 -2.67 17.39 -1.60
N ALA A 505 -2.81 16.19 -2.17
CA ALA A 505 -2.87 14.95 -1.41
C ALA A 505 -1.55 14.63 -0.69
N GLY A 506 -0.41 14.97 -1.28
CA GLY A 506 0.92 14.81 -0.67
C GLY A 506 1.39 15.94 0.24
N ARG A 507 0.52 16.89 0.59
CA ARG A 507 0.82 17.89 1.62
C ARG A 507 0.85 17.24 2.99
N SER A 508 1.92 17.54 3.74
CA SER A 508 2.01 17.15 5.14
C SER A 508 0.89 17.81 5.95
N TRP A 509 0.58 17.27 7.12
CA TRP A 509 -0.35 17.93 8.04
C TRP A 509 0.14 19.33 8.40
N THR A 510 1.44 19.49 8.64
CA THR A 510 2.08 20.77 8.93
C THR A 510 1.92 21.77 7.79
N ASP A 511 2.14 21.37 6.53
CA ASP A 511 1.97 22.24 5.35
C ASP A 511 0.52 22.77 5.28
N ARG A 512 -0.46 21.93 5.66
CA ARG A 512 -1.87 22.33 5.67
C ARG A 512 -2.19 23.28 6.81
N VAL A 513 -1.65 23.06 8.00
CA VAL A 513 -1.79 23.98 9.14
C VAL A 513 -1.19 25.33 8.83
N GLU A 514 -0.01 25.35 8.22
CA GLU A 514 0.64 26.56 7.76
C GLU A 514 -0.21 27.33 6.75
N ALA A 515 -0.77 26.65 5.74
CA ALA A 515 -1.65 27.28 4.76
C ALA A 515 -2.91 27.90 5.40
N VAL A 516 -3.53 27.19 6.36
CA VAL A 516 -4.69 27.72 7.10
C VAL A 516 -4.30 28.88 8.02
N ALA A 517 -3.11 28.85 8.63
CA ALA A 517 -2.59 29.96 9.41
C ALA A 517 -2.35 31.20 8.54
N ASP A 518 -1.77 31.01 7.35
CA ASP A 518 -1.50 32.08 6.39
C ASP A 518 -2.82 32.72 5.91
N GLU A 519 -3.88 31.93 5.74
CA GLU A 519 -5.22 32.43 5.39
C GLU A 519 -5.90 33.18 6.55
N ALA A 520 -5.80 32.66 7.78
CA ALA A 520 -6.45 33.22 8.95
C ALA A 520 -5.79 34.50 9.48
N PHE A 521 -4.46 34.57 9.45
CA PHE A 521 -3.68 35.64 10.09
C PHE A 521 -2.75 36.40 9.14
N GLY A 522 -2.61 35.95 7.89
CA GLY A 522 -1.58 36.41 6.97
C GLY A 522 -0.26 35.66 7.16
N GLU A 523 0.53 35.52 6.09
CA GLU A 523 1.76 34.71 6.08
C GLU A 523 2.75 35.08 7.20
N VAL A 524 3.01 36.37 7.42
CA VAL A 524 4.01 36.79 8.42
C VAL A 524 3.58 36.42 9.84
N GLU A 525 2.33 36.73 10.22
CA GLU A 525 1.82 36.48 11.58
C GLU A 525 1.54 34.99 11.80
N GLY A 526 0.94 34.30 10.83
CA GLY A 526 0.66 32.86 10.91
C GLY A 526 1.94 32.06 11.15
N ARG A 527 3.01 32.34 10.39
CA ARG A 527 4.32 31.72 10.59
C ARG A 527 4.96 32.10 11.91
N ALA A 528 4.83 33.36 12.34
CA ALA A 528 5.37 33.80 13.62
C ALA A 528 4.74 33.07 14.80
N ARG A 529 3.41 32.88 14.79
CA ARG A 529 2.70 32.15 15.85
C ARG A 529 3.05 30.66 15.86
N LEU A 530 3.05 29.99 14.70
CA LEU A 530 3.43 28.58 14.61
C LEU A 530 4.87 28.33 15.09
N ARG A 531 5.80 29.25 14.84
CA ARG A 531 7.20 29.17 15.32
C ARG A 531 7.35 29.31 16.84
N ARG A 532 6.35 29.82 17.55
CA ARG A 532 6.37 29.86 19.03
C ARG A 532 6.15 28.46 19.62
N LEU A 533 5.62 27.53 18.85
CA LEU A 533 5.39 26.15 19.27
C LEU A 533 6.46 25.23 18.66
N LYS A 534 6.79 24.15 19.37
CA LYS A 534 7.45 23.00 18.77
C LYS A 534 6.45 22.23 17.91
N THR A 535 6.96 21.34 17.07
CA THR A 535 6.14 20.47 16.22
C THR A 535 5.06 19.76 17.03
N PHE A 536 3.81 19.85 16.58
CA PHE A 536 2.69 19.15 17.21
C PHE A 536 2.96 17.63 17.26
N PRO A 537 2.60 16.93 18.36
CA PRO A 537 2.80 15.49 18.46
C PRO A 537 2.06 14.72 17.36
N VAL A 538 2.63 13.62 16.85
CA VAL A 538 2.02 12.79 15.78
C VAL A 538 0.60 12.34 16.14
N ALA A 539 0.36 11.98 17.41
CA ALA A 539 -0.96 11.59 17.89
C ALA A 539 -2.00 12.73 17.78
N TYR A 540 -1.58 13.98 17.98
CA TYR A 540 -2.45 15.15 17.80
C TYR A 540 -2.75 15.39 16.31
N GLN A 541 -1.72 15.32 15.45
CA GLN A 541 -1.86 15.49 13.99
C GLN A 541 -2.81 14.47 13.37
N ALA A 542 -2.79 13.22 13.87
CA ALA A 542 -3.64 12.14 13.38
C ALA A 542 -5.14 12.34 13.65
N ARG A 543 -5.50 13.16 14.65
CA ARG A 543 -6.89 13.33 15.11
C ARG A 543 -7.45 14.73 14.93
N THR A 544 -6.58 15.71 14.74
CA THR A 544 -6.99 17.12 14.63
C THR A 544 -6.83 17.58 13.20
N ASN A 545 -7.89 18.13 12.61
CA ASN A 545 -7.79 18.74 11.29
C ASN A 545 -7.04 20.10 11.38
N PRO A 546 -6.45 20.59 10.27
CA PRO A 546 -5.69 21.83 10.28
C PRO A 546 -6.44 23.07 10.77
N ALA A 547 -7.73 23.20 10.44
CA ALA A 547 -8.55 24.33 10.88
C ALA A 547 -8.75 24.34 12.40
N GLN A 548 -8.96 23.17 13.00
CA GLN A 548 -9.08 23.02 14.44
C GLN A 548 -7.74 23.28 15.15
N ALA A 549 -6.60 22.87 14.56
CA ALA A 549 -5.29 23.18 15.12
C ALA A 549 -5.02 24.69 15.18
N ILE A 550 -5.50 25.44 14.19
CA ILE A 550 -5.44 26.90 14.19
C ILE A 550 -6.40 27.52 15.21
N ALA A 551 -7.60 26.96 15.39
CA ALA A 551 -8.51 27.38 16.47
C ALA A 551 -7.95 27.10 17.87
N ASP A 552 -7.21 26.00 18.04
CA ASP A 552 -6.53 25.66 19.28
C ASP A 552 -5.39 26.63 19.61
N LEU A 553 -4.78 27.26 18.60
CA LEU A 553 -3.62 28.14 18.76
C LEU A 553 -3.91 29.29 19.73
N ASP A 554 -5.05 29.97 19.59
CA ASP A 554 -5.44 31.06 20.49
C ASP A 554 -5.60 30.57 21.95
N ARG A 555 -6.11 29.35 22.14
CA ARG A 555 -6.30 28.75 23.49
C ARG A 555 -4.97 28.29 24.08
N ILE A 556 -4.08 27.74 23.28
CA ILE A 556 -2.72 27.37 23.68
C ILE A 556 -1.95 28.63 24.08
N GLU A 557 -1.98 29.68 23.27
CA GLU A 557 -1.32 30.96 23.57
C GLU A 557 -1.88 31.60 24.85
N ALA A 558 -3.20 31.57 25.07
CA ALA A 558 -3.81 32.07 26.30
C ALA A 558 -3.40 31.26 27.55
N ALA A 559 -3.35 29.92 27.44
CA ALA A 559 -2.86 29.05 28.51
C ALA A 559 -1.37 29.31 28.83
N LEU A 560 -0.54 29.49 27.80
CA LEU A 560 0.87 29.86 27.96
C LEU A 560 1.05 31.26 28.57
N ALA A 561 0.15 32.19 28.28
CA ALA A 561 0.14 33.54 28.86
C ALA A 561 -0.34 33.60 30.32
N GLY A 562 -0.72 32.46 30.92
CA GLY A 562 -1.04 32.35 32.34
C GLY A 562 -2.51 32.05 32.65
N SER A 563 -3.35 31.75 31.66
CA SER A 563 -4.71 31.27 31.93
C SER A 563 -4.66 29.91 32.65
N PRO A 564 -5.38 29.73 33.78
CA PRO A 564 -5.31 28.50 34.57
C PRO A 564 -5.96 27.30 33.88
N LEU A 565 -6.92 27.56 32.98
CA LEU A 565 -7.60 26.58 32.16
C LEU A 565 -8.29 27.31 31.00
N GLU A 566 -8.06 26.86 29.76
CA GLU A 566 -8.94 27.23 28.63
C GLU A 566 -9.89 26.09 28.30
N VAL A 567 -11.05 26.43 27.75
CA VAL A 567 -12.12 25.49 27.39
C VAL A 567 -12.55 25.80 25.96
N SER A 568 -12.75 24.76 25.15
CA SER A 568 -13.29 24.89 23.81
C SER A 568 -14.34 23.82 23.56
N LEU A 569 -15.60 24.26 23.41
CA LEU A 569 -16.68 23.42 22.91
C LEU A 569 -16.88 23.74 21.42
N HIS A 570 -16.46 22.84 20.53
CA HIS A 570 -16.43 23.09 19.09
C HIS A 570 -17.23 22.02 18.32
N PRO A 571 -17.81 22.37 17.15
CA PRO A 571 -18.43 21.39 16.28
C PRO A 571 -17.37 20.45 15.70
N ARG A 572 -17.73 19.18 15.49
CA ARG A 572 -16.91 18.21 14.75
C ARG A 572 -17.60 17.92 13.42
N GLU A 573 -16.88 18.08 12.31
CA GLU A 573 -17.44 17.80 10.98
C GLU A 573 -17.72 16.30 10.84
N GLY A 574 -18.94 15.96 10.41
CA GLY A 574 -19.33 14.57 10.17
C GLY A 574 -19.63 13.74 11.42
N GLU A 575 -19.68 14.36 12.60
CA GLU A 575 -20.01 13.69 13.86
C GLU A 575 -21.28 14.24 14.51
N ASP A 576 -22.04 13.35 15.16
CA ASP A 576 -23.29 13.67 15.87
C ASP A 576 -23.05 14.19 17.30
N THR A 577 -21.81 14.52 17.65
CA THR A 577 -21.46 15.11 18.96
C THR A 577 -20.43 16.23 18.79
N PRO A 578 -20.52 17.30 19.59
CA PRO A 578 -19.48 18.32 19.61
C PRO A 578 -18.21 17.79 20.29
N GLY A 579 -17.06 18.34 19.91
CA GLY A 579 -15.78 18.11 20.58
C GLY A 579 -15.62 19.02 21.79
N LEU A 580 -15.09 18.48 22.88
CA LEU A 580 -14.71 19.24 24.07
C LEU A 580 -13.20 19.15 24.27
N ARG A 581 -12.52 20.30 24.30
CA ARG A 581 -11.10 20.39 24.64
C ARG A 581 -10.85 21.27 25.85
N LEU A 582 -9.97 20.81 26.72
CA LEU A 582 -9.46 21.55 27.87
C LEU A 582 -7.95 21.77 27.71
N TYR A 583 -7.48 22.98 27.97
CA TYR A 583 -6.08 23.35 27.83
C TYR A 583 -5.52 23.76 29.18
N ARG A 584 -4.56 23.01 29.71
CA ARG A 584 -3.94 23.27 31.02
C ARG A 584 -2.45 23.53 30.88
N PRO A 585 -1.92 24.65 31.42
CA PRO A 585 -0.48 24.91 31.40
C PRO A 585 0.29 23.97 32.36
N GLY A 586 1.46 23.53 31.91
CA GLY A 586 2.46 22.79 32.68
C GLY A 586 2.15 21.30 32.90
N GLN A 587 1.01 21.01 33.53
CA GLN A 587 0.66 19.67 34.01
C GLN A 587 -0.66 19.17 33.41
N PRO A 588 -0.81 17.84 33.21
CA PRO A 588 -2.07 17.28 32.72
C PRO A 588 -3.20 17.47 33.74
N ILE A 589 -4.44 17.44 33.26
CA ILE A 589 -5.65 17.40 34.09
C ILE A 589 -5.80 16.00 34.68
N VAL A 590 -6.04 15.91 35.98
CA VAL A 590 -6.36 14.64 36.64
C VAL A 590 -7.83 14.33 36.40
N LEU A 591 -8.13 13.15 35.86
CA LEU A 591 -9.50 12.78 35.48
C LEU A 591 -10.48 12.80 36.67
N SER A 592 -10.04 12.39 37.87
CA SER A 592 -10.87 12.43 39.09
C SER A 592 -11.33 13.82 39.47
N ASP A 593 -10.62 14.87 39.04
CA ASP A 593 -10.91 16.25 39.41
C ASP A 593 -11.89 16.87 38.41
N VAL A 594 -11.77 16.51 37.12
CA VAL A 594 -12.56 17.12 36.04
C VAL A 594 -13.85 16.37 35.73
N LEU A 595 -13.86 15.04 35.81
CA LEU A 595 -15.05 14.25 35.46
C LEU A 595 -16.30 14.65 36.28
N PRO A 596 -16.22 14.88 37.61
CA PRO A 596 -17.37 15.35 38.37
C PRO A 596 -17.93 16.68 37.87
N ILE A 597 -17.07 17.60 37.39
CA ILE A 597 -17.49 18.89 36.84
C ILE A 597 -18.24 18.69 35.53
N LEU A 598 -17.71 17.84 34.65
CA LEU A 598 -18.32 17.53 33.35
C LEU A 598 -19.68 16.83 33.52
N GLU A 599 -19.77 15.86 34.43
CA GLU A 599 -21.01 15.14 34.76
C GLU A 599 -22.08 16.08 35.34
N ASN A 600 -21.69 16.97 36.26
CA ASN A 600 -22.60 17.96 36.84
C ASN A 600 -23.05 19.02 35.83
N LEU A 601 -22.25 19.33 34.81
CA LEU A 601 -22.66 20.13 33.66
C LEU A 601 -23.58 19.39 32.68
N GLY A 602 -23.86 18.11 32.92
CA GLY A 602 -24.76 17.29 32.10
C GLY A 602 -24.07 16.52 30.98
N LEU A 603 -22.74 16.45 30.96
CA LEU A 603 -21.99 15.69 29.98
C LEU A 603 -21.79 14.25 30.42
N ARG A 604 -21.69 13.35 29.43
CA ARG A 604 -21.27 11.97 29.63
C ARG A 604 -20.06 11.69 28.75
N ILE A 605 -18.96 11.31 29.38
CA ILE A 605 -17.66 11.11 28.72
C ILE A 605 -17.51 9.63 28.34
N VAL A 606 -17.04 9.39 27.12
CA VAL A 606 -16.75 8.04 26.59
C VAL A 606 -15.26 7.74 26.67
N ALA A 607 -14.43 8.71 26.27
CA ALA A 607 -12.97 8.59 26.23
C ALA A 607 -12.32 9.95 26.41
N GLU A 608 -11.04 9.93 26.78
CA GLU A 608 -10.18 11.11 26.88
C GLU A 608 -8.82 10.81 26.25
N GLU A 609 -8.29 11.78 25.51
CA GLU A 609 -6.96 11.73 24.92
C GLU A 609 -6.15 13.00 25.26
N PRO A 610 -5.02 12.86 25.98
CA PRO A 610 -4.16 13.99 26.31
C PRO A 610 -3.04 14.19 25.28
N PHE A 611 -2.80 15.44 24.90
CA PHE A 611 -1.71 15.86 24.02
C PHE A 611 -0.86 16.92 24.71
N ARG A 612 0.45 16.67 24.81
CA ARG A 612 1.40 17.65 25.33
C ARG A 612 1.97 18.48 24.18
N ILE A 613 1.64 19.76 24.14
CA ILE A 613 2.16 20.72 23.15
C ILE A 613 3.20 21.59 23.84
N GLU A 614 4.42 21.59 23.29
CA GLU A 614 5.53 22.36 23.85
C GLU A 614 5.72 23.67 23.07
N SER A 615 6.04 24.73 23.79
CA SER A 615 6.50 26.00 23.25
C SER A 615 8.01 25.96 22.98
N ALA A 616 8.49 26.87 22.14
CA ALA A 616 9.91 27.04 21.81
C ALA A 616 10.77 27.38 23.05
N ASP A 617 10.18 28.00 24.08
CA ASP A 617 10.82 28.28 25.37
C ASP A 617 10.78 27.10 26.36
N ASN A 618 10.30 25.93 25.93
CA ASN A 618 10.09 24.72 26.73
C ASN A 618 9.00 24.80 27.80
N SER A 619 8.16 25.84 27.79
CA SER A 619 6.86 25.75 28.46
C SER A 619 5.95 24.76 27.71
N ALA A 620 4.90 24.25 28.37
CA ALA A 620 4.03 23.25 27.76
C ALA A 620 2.56 23.48 28.15
N VAL A 621 1.66 23.11 27.24
CA VAL A 621 0.21 23.05 27.46
C VAL A 621 -0.24 21.63 27.19
N TRP A 622 -1.04 21.09 28.10
CA TRP A 622 -1.74 19.83 27.93
C TRP A 622 -3.12 20.10 27.35
N VAL A 623 -3.38 19.58 26.16
CA VAL A 623 -4.67 19.62 25.49
C VAL A 623 -5.36 18.28 25.71
N HIS A 624 -6.45 18.28 26.44
CA HIS A 624 -7.27 17.10 26.72
C HIS A 624 -8.49 17.12 25.81
N GLU A 625 -8.58 16.18 24.89
CA GLU A 625 -9.75 16.00 24.03
C GLU A 625 -10.68 14.96 24.66
N PHE A 626 -11.93 15.34 24.88
CA PHE A 626 -12.97 14.48 25.46
C PHE A 626 -13.97 14.07 24.40
N THR A 627 -14.18 12.76 24.28
CA THR A 627 -15.23 12.19 23.43
C THR A 627 -16.54 12.11 24.22
N LEU A 628 -17.58 12.76 23.71
CA LEU A 628 -18.89 12.83 24.37
C LEU A 628 -19.82 11.70 23.90
N SER A 629 -20.71 11.25 24.78
CA SER A 629 -21.77 10.30 24.43
C SER A 629 -22.83 10.94 23.53
N PRO A 630 -23.36 10.23 22.51
CA PRO A 630 -24.44 10.73 21.67
C PRO A 630 -25.64 11.24 22.48
N GLY A 631 -26.16 12.40 22.10
CA GLY A 631 -27.31 13.02 22.76
C GLY A 631 -27.01 13.75 24.09
N ALA A 632 -25.77 13.74 24.58
CA ALA A 632 -25.39 14.52 25.77
C ALA A 632 -25.46 16.03 25.53
N VAL A 633 -25.16 16.46 24.31
CA VAL A 633 -25.23 17.86 23.86
C VAL A 633 -25.81 17.89 22.45
N PRO A 634 -26.71 18.84 22.12
CA PRO A 634 -27.15 19.02 20.73
C PRO A 634 -25.96 19.29 19.79
N VAL A 635 -25.97 18.69 18.59
CA VAL A 635 -24.89 18.86 17.59
C VAL A 635 -24.65 20.34 17.26
N ALA A 636 -25.74 21.10 17.09
CA ALA A 636 -25.70 22.52 16.78
C ALA A 636 -25.79 23.38 18.05
N VAL A 637 -24.69 23.52 18.78
CA VAL A 637 -24.60 24.43 19.93
C VAL A 637 -24.41 25.87 19.45
N SER A 638 -25.38 26.75 19.74
CA SER A 638 -25.26 28.19 19.44
C SER A 638 -23.99 28.78 20.07
N ALA A 639 -23.38 29.78 19.43
CA ALA A 639 -22.18 30.45 19.96
C ALA A 639 -22.39 30.99 21.39
N GLY A 640 -23.58 31.54 21.68
CA GLY A 640 -23.92 32.02 23.01
C GLY A 640 -24.02 30.92 24.07
N LEU A 641 -24.50 29.73 23.70
CA LEU A 641 -24.54 28.58 24.61
C LEU A 641 -23.14 28.00 24.85
N ARG A 642 -22.31 27.90 23.81
CA ARG A 642 -20.90 27.50 23.94
C ARG A 642 -20.16 28.40 24.91
N ARG A 643 -20.27 29.72 24.75
CA ARG A 643 -19.63 30.68 25.64
C ARG A 643 -20.07 30.52 27.10
N ARG A 644 -21.39 30.38 27.35
CA ARG A 644 -21.93 30.15 28.69
C ARG A 644 -21.41 28.85 29.32
N PHE A 645 -21.28 27.80 28.52
CA PHE A 645 -20.71 26.53 28.97
C PHE A 645 -19.22 26.67 29.33
N GLU A 646 -18.41 27.28 28.46
CA GLU A 646 -16.98 27.52 28.69
C GLU A 646 -16.75 28.37 29.95
N GLU A 647 -17.51 29.47 30.11
CA GLU A 647 -17.48 30.33 31.29
C GLU A 647 -17.87 29.57 32.57
N ALA A 648 -18.91 28.73 32.50
CA ALA A 648 -19.38 27.95 33.65
C ALA A 648 -18.33 26.92 34.09
N LEU A 649 -17.75 26.18 33.15
CA LEU A 649 -16.72 25.17 33.44
C LEU A 649 -15.49 25.83 34.08
N LEU A 650 -15.01 26.95 33.51
CA LEU A 650 -13.90 27.69 34.08
C LEU A 650 -14.21 28.18 35.49
N ALA A 651 -15.40 28.76 35.73
CA ALA A 651 -15.78 29.26 37.04
C ALA A 651 -15.89 28.15 38.10
N ILE A 652 -16.38 26.97 37.73
CA ILE A 652 -16.43 25.79 38.62
C ILE A 652 -15.00 25.29 38.90
N TRP A 653 -14.17 25.20 37.86
CA TRP A 653 -12.77 24.76 37.99
C TRP A 653 -11.95 25.66 38.91
N THR A 654 -12.13 26.98 38.84
CA THR A 654 -11.44 27.93 39.73
C THR A 654 -12.09 28.04 41.11
N GLY A 655 -13.16 27.29 41.39
CA GLY A 655 -13.88 27.33 42.67
C GLY A 655 -14.72 28.60 42.90
N ALA A 656 -14.99 29.39 41.86
CA ALA A 656 -15.84 30.57 41.95
C ALA A 656 -17.32 30.20 42.07
N ILE A 657 -17.70 28.99 41.63
CA ILE A 657 -19.06 28.46 41.65
C ILE A 657 -19.04 27.02 42.17
N GLU A 658 -20.08 26.64 42.92
CA GLU A 658 -20.23 25.29 43.46
C GLU A 658 -20.40 24.24 42.35
N ASN A 659 -19.78 23.07 42.54
CA ASN A 659 -19.91 21.92 41.64
C ASN A 659 -21.05 20.99 42.08
N ASP A 660 -22.27 21.23 41.62
CA ASP A 660 -23.45 20.40 41.91
C ASP A 660 -24.34 20.17 40.67
N GLY A 661 -25.41 19.39 40.84
CA GLY A 661 -26.27 18.98 39.74
C GLY A 661 -27.06 20.11 39.07
N LEU A 662 -27.13 21.32 39.65
CA LEU A 662 -27.77 22.47 38.98
C LEU A 662 -26.97 22.98 37.80
N ASN A 663 -25.68 22.66 37.71
CA ASN A 663 -24.81 23.13 36.64
C ASN A 663 -25.28 22.61 35.26
N ARG A 664 -26.00 21.49 35.19
CA ARG A 664 -26.58 20.97 33.93
C ARG A 664 -27.60 21.91 33.30
N LEU A 665 -28.18 22.84 34.06
CA LEU A 665 -29.10 23.85 33.52
C LEU A 665 -28.40 24.86 32.60
N VAL A 666 -27.06 24.93 32.63
CA VAL A 666 -26.29 25.70 31.65
C VAL A 666 -26.57 25.17 30.24
N LEU A 667 -26.48 23.85 30.04
CA LEU A 667 -26.79 23.21 28.77
C LEU A 667 -28.29 23.03 28.55
N ALA A 668 -29.01 22.54 29.56
CA ALA A 668 -30.43 22.16 29.42
C ALA A 668 -31.37 23.38 29.27
N ALA A 669 -31.10 24.49 29.96
CA ALA A 669 -31.95 25.68 29.97
C ALA A 669 -31.27 26.93 29.35
N GLY A 670 -30.00 26.82 28.97
CA GLY A 670 -29.22 27.91 28.42
C GLY A 670 -28.87 29.00 29.44
N LEU A 671 -28.81 28.64 30.73
CA LEU A 671 -28.54 29.56 31.83
C LEU A 671 -27.04 29.88 31.92
N THR A 672 -26.73 31.05 32.47
CA THR A 672 -25.37 31.38 32.92
C THR A 672 -25.10 30.76 34.29
N ALA A 673 -23.83 30.58 34.63
CA ALA A 673 -23.45 30.03 35.94
C ALA A 673 -23.88 30.91 37.13
N ARG A 674 -24.03 32.22 36.90
CA ARG A 674 -24.62 33.14 37.89
C ARG A 674 -26.12 32.90 38.06
N GLN A 675 -26.85 32.66 36.97
CA GLN A 675 -28.28 32.35 37.04
C GLN A 675 -28.53 31.01 37.74
N THR A 676 -27.71 29.97 37.51
CA THR A 676 -27.84 28.71 38.25
C THR A 676 -27.64 28.90 39.76
N THR A 677 -26.81 29.86 40.17
CA THR A 677 -26.61 30.22 41.58
C THR A 677 -27.87 30.78 42.25
N VAL A 678 -28.75 31.47 41.51
CA VAL A 678 -30.05 31.94 42.04
C VAL A 678 -30.96 30.75 42.37
N LEU A 679 -31.05 29.77 41.48
CA LEU A 679 -31.83 28.55 41.74
C LEU A 679 -31.21 27.73 42.88
N ARG A 680 -29.88 27.69 42.97
CA ARG A 680 -29.14 27.08 44.09
C ARG A 680 -29.51 27.71 45.42
N LEU A 681 -29.61 29.05 45.46
CA LEU A 681 -30.06 29.78 46.64
C LEU A 681 -31.50 29.35 47.03
N TYR A 682 -32.42 29.25 46.06
CA TYR A 682 -33.78 28.79 46.33
C TYR A 682 -33.83 27.38 46.90
N CYS A 683 -33.09 26.42 46.32
CA CYS A 683 -33.00 25.06 46.84
C CYS A 683 -32.46 25.04 48.29
N LYS A 684 -31.42 25.84 48.59
CA LYS A 684 -30.84 25.93 49.94
C LYS A 684 -31.80 26.54 50.95
N VAL A 685 -32.50 27.61 50.59
CA VAL A 685 -33.50 28.26 51.45
C VAL A 685 -34.67 27.32 51.72
N LEU A 686 -35.17 26.60 50.72
CA LEU A 686 -36.26 25.62 50.91
C LEU A 686 -35.86 24.51 51.88
N ARG A 687 -34.60 24.05 51.84
CA ARG A 687 -34.09 23.09 52.83
C ARG A 687 -34.02 23.68 54.23
N GLN A 688 -33.58 24.94 54.37
CA GLN A 688 -33.57 25.63 55.67
C GLN A 688 -34.99 25.83 56.22
N ALA A 689 -35.98 26.03 55.35
CA ALA A 689 -37.39 26.17 55.72
C ALA A 689 -38.11 24.84 56.06
N GLY A 690 -37.39 23.70 56.07
CA GLY A 690 -37.94 22.40 56.48
C GLY A 690 -38.57 21.58 55.35
N SER A 691 -38.25 21.85 54.08
CA SER A 691 -38.68 21.01 52.95
C SER A 691 -38.23 19.55 53.13
N THR A 692 -39.12 18.60 52.80
CA THR A 692 -38.82 17.16 52.82
C THR A 692 -38.05 16.67 51.60
N PHE A 693 -37.93 17.50 50.56
CA PHE A 693 -37.23 17.15 49.33
C PHE A 693 -35.71 17.26 49.48
N SER A 694 -34.97 16.26 48.98
CA SER A 694 -33.52 16.31 48.95
C SER A 694 -33.03 17.33 47.92
N GLN A 695 -31.79 17.82 48.09
CA GLN A 695 -31.18 18.72 47.11
C GLN A 695 -31.11 18.04 45.73
N THR A 696 -30.56 16.83 45.66
CA THR A 696 -30.47 16.05 44.42
C THR A 696 -31.82 15.90 43.72
N TYR A 697 -32.91 15.66 44.47
CA TYR A 697 -34.25 15.58 43.88
C TYR A 697 -34.70 16.91 43.25
N MET A 698 -34.48 18.03 43.94
CA MET A 698 -34.81 19.36 43.38
C MET A 698 -33.98 19.68 42.12
N GLU A 699 -32.69 19.30 42.12
CA GLU A 699 -31.80 19.47 40.97
C GLU A 699 -32.29 18.69 39.74
N GLU A 700 -32.67 17.42 39.95
CA GLU A 700 -33.23 16.56 38.91
C GLU A 700 -34.55 17.09 38.34
N VAL A 701 -35.46 17.57 39.21
CA VAL A 701 -36.74 18.13 38.80
C VAL A 701 -36.53 19.40 37.97
N LEU A 702 -35.71 20.34 38.44
CA LEU A 702 -35.43 21.58 37.69
C LEU A 702 -34.80 21.28 36.33
N ALA A 703 -33.91 20.28 36.26
CA ALA A 703 -33.29 19.88 35.01
C ALA A 703 -34.26 19.21 34.03
N ARG A 704 -35.14 18.33 34.52
CA ARG A 704 -36.19 17.70 33.70
C ARG A 704 -37.19 18.73 33.17
N HIS A 705 -37.43 19.80 33.93
CA HIS A 705 -38.30 20.92 33.56
C HIS A 705 -37.49 22.17 33.21
N ALA A 706 -36.44 22.02 32.41
CA ALA A 706 -35.53 23.11 32.02
C ALA A 706 -36.22 24.38 31.48
N PRO A 707 -37.30 24.32 30.67
CA PRO A 707 -38.04 25.52 30.27
C PRO A 707 -38.63 26.29 31.45
N VAL A 708 -39.11 25.58 32.48
CA VAL A 708 -39.65 26.20 33.71
C VAL A 708 -38.51 26.80 34.53
N ALA A 709 -37.38 26.10 34.67
CA ALA A 709 -36.19 26.64 35.34
C ALA A 709 -35.71 27.94 34.70
N ARG A 710 -35.77 28.04 33.37
CA ARG A 710 -35.48 29.27 32.64
C ARG A 710 -36.45 30.39 32.97
N ARG A 711 -37.76 30.12 32.95
CA ARG A 711 -38.79 31.11 33.30
C ARG A 711 -38.67 31.60 34.74
N LEU A 712 -38.29 30.73 35.68
CA LEU A 712 -38.03 31.14 37.07
C LEU A 712 -36.91 32.19 37.17
N ILE A 713 -35.88 32.06 36.34
CA ILE A 713 -34.82 33.05 36.24
C ILE A 713 -35.30 34.32 35.53
N GLU A 714 -36.04 34.20 34.44
CA GLU A 714 -36.62 35.35 33.74
C GLU A 714 -37.53 36.16 34.69
N LEU A 715 -38.34 35.48 35.51
CA LEU A 715 -39.14 36.07 36.58
C LEU A 715 -38.27 36.79 37.62
N PHE A 716 -37.19 36.17 38.09
CA PHE A 716 -36.25 36.80 39.02
C PHE A 716 -35.67 38.09 38.41
N GLU A 717 -35.18 38.04 37.18
CA GLU A 717 -34.63 39.20 36.48
C GLU A 717 -35.69 40.27 36.23
N HIS A 718 -36.94 39.92 35.94
CA HIS A 718 -38.03 40.88 35.79
C HIS A 718 -38.35 41.63 37.10
N ARG A 719 -38.13 40.99 38.26
CA ARG A 719 -38.39 41.61 39.57
C ARG A 719 -37.19 42.40 40.11
N PHE A 720 -35.97 41.97 39.80
CA PHE A 720 -34.78 42.40 40.54
C PHE A 720 -33.65 42.98 39.67
N ASP A 721 -33.79 43.02 38.34
CA ASP A 721 -32.78 43.68 37.48
C ASP A 721 -32.96 45.22 37.51
N PRO A 722 -32.01 45.97 38.11
CA PRO A 722 -32.09 47.43 38.21
C PRO A 722 -31.96 48.15 36.87
N ALA A 723 -31.47 47.48 35.82
CA ALA A 723 -31.29 48.06 34.49
C ALA A 723 -32.57 48.01 33.63
N ARG A 724 -33.61 47.28 34.05
CA ARG A 724 -34.87 47.17 33.29
C ARG A 724 -35.79 48.37 33.57
N ALA A 725 -36.03 49.18 32.53
CA ALA A 725 -36.99 50.29 32.58
C ALA A 725 -38.42 49.82 32.28
N GLY A 726 -39.32 49.91 33.26
CA GLY A 726 -40.75 49.54 33.16
C GLY A 726 -41.33 49.17 34.54
N SER A 727 -42.66 49.08 34.68
CA SER A 727 -43.25 48.58 35.94
C SER A 727 -42.84 47.10 36.12
N PRO A 728 -42.01 46.75 37.12
CA PRO A 728 -41.55 45.38 37.32
C PRO A 728 -42.69 44.37 37.51
N SER A 729 -43.90 44.85 37.86
CA SER A 729 -45.04 44.01 38.17
C SER A 729 -45.66 43.33 36.96
N LEU A 730 -45.78 43.99 35.79
CA LEU A 730 -46.57 43.44 34.67
C LEU A 730 -45.86 42.27 33.98
N ALA A 731 -44.56 42.40 33.70
CA ALA A 731 -43.78 41.32 33.10
C ALA A 731 -43.60 40.14 34.07
N ALA A 732 -43.42 40.43 35.37
CA ALA A 732 -43.37 39.40 36.39
C ALA A 732 -44.70 38.64 36.55
N ILE A 733 -45.85 39.32 36.43
CA ILE A 733 -47.18 38.66 36.43
C ILE A 733 -47.30 37.73 35.21
N GLY A 734 -46.86 38.18 34.04
CA GLY A 734 -46.86 37.37 32.81
C GLY A 734 -46.04 36.09 32.95
N GLU A 735 -44.84 36.17 33.54
CA GLU A 735 -44.02 34.98 33.77
C GLU A 735 -44.60 34.04 34.84
N VAL A 736 -45.25 34.57 35.89
CA VAL A 736 -45.96 33.72 36.86
C VAL A 736 -47.07 32.91 36.17
N GLN A 737 -47.90 33.55 35.34
CA GLN A 737 -48.94 32.86 34.58
C GLN A 737 -48.36 31.81 33.61
N ALA A 738 -47.23 32.13 32.97
CA ALA A 738 -46.58 31.21 32.05
C ALA A 738 -45.93 30.00 32.77
N ILE A 739 -45.42 30.20 33.98
CA ILE A 739 -44.93 29.11 34.85
C ILE A 739 -46.11 28.24 35.30
N ASP A 740 -47.20 28.84 35.79
CA ASP A 740 -48.39 28.10 36.24
C ASP A 740 -49.01 27.25 35.13
N HIS A 741 -48.93 27.70 33.87
CA HIS A 741 -49.40 26.91 32.72
C HIS A 741 -48.40 25.82 32.31
N ALA A 742 -47.11 25.96 32.62
CA ALA A 742 -46.07 25.01 32.24
C ALA A 742 -45.88 23.87 33.27
N LEU A 743 -46.39 24.06 34.49
CA LEU A 743 -46.50 23.05 35.55
C LEU A 743 -47.80 22.26 35.38
#